data_AF-A0AAN8MQG4-F1
#
_entry.id   AF-A0AAN8MQG4-F1
#
_cell.length_a   1.000
_cell.length_b   1.000
_cell.length_c   1.000
_cell.angle_alpha   90.00
_cell.angle_beta   90.00
_cell.angle_gamma   90.00
#
_symmetry.space_group_name_H-M   'P 1'
#
loop_
_entity.id
_entity.type
_entity.pdbx_description
1 polymer ?
#
loop_
_entity_poly.entity_id
_entity_poly.type
_entity_poly.pdbx_seq_one_letter_code
_entity_poly.pdbx_strand_id
1 'polypeptide(L)'
;MRIWTLAHITLTSIFSISHLAEANPPLLHNNIGKVLLRDYQKNKIHIGGHVSVKFAKSKDGNLVIPENKPVLPTKHYFPTPISHLASKDEEQFNQTYWVYDKHYKAGGPVFLYLPGESATSDSTAGLILNYTRINDLQKSFGGLGIVLEHRYYGESTPKSAWGPGANKITAKTPTEKFGYLKTDLVLEDIRLFAESFKHSSERVPTGTNLTADQTPWIVIGASYAGNLVSILRKRYPRIFFAGYSSSAPVEARKAMPMYWDVVARSIGSIEPACIKNMNSAIRYVDQELEKGGKAASDIKQIFLGPVAPETENSNGWFAEVLGYAFYNFQMVGIDEPILEETVWSIRNFCEHMNRDGKLVSPVEGWENAKDSALRRDGEWNARQWASWPGFIEYIKAIGYDCNGYNGAQASCSLRSGTDGADNIAWLWQVCSEWGYYQTGNPGPDQIMSKFSDLEHWKSKCGLNFKDKTAKDWLTEASPDTNLTNIRYGGWDDPQPRTFYTVSENDPWSSLGFLETRFLANKTDAPGLIANSTVPGCDHRPIGKDIFGFVFKDGFHGADLLSVRASQETYPLFASALETWLPCFKRKNNREAGFMEVVKALFRPDPIPSSGGTGNNKTIAAKPKQGRPDNSTVRQLIRVTDLEKKMRLERRARLWSS
;
A
#
# COMPACT_ATOMS: atom_id res chain seq x y z
N MET A 1 21.58 21.36 -13.29
CA MET A 1 20.99 20.10 -12.78
C MET A 1 19.91 20.47 -11.78
N ARG A 2 18.65 20.11 -12.05
CA ARG A 2 17.45 20.69 -11.42
C ARG A 2 17.26 20.20 -9.97
N ILE A 3 17.08 21.12 -9.01
CA ILE A 3 16.80 20.91 -7.56
C ILE A 3 15.36 20.34 -7.32
N TRP A 4 14.87 19.49 -8.22
CA TRP A 4 13.58 18.80 -8.07
C TRP A 4 13.72 17.44 -7.35
N THR A 5 14.95 16.98 -7.09
CA THR A 5 15.22 15.68 -6.50
C THR A 5 15.11 15.66 -4.98
N LEU A 6 15.48 16.73 -4.27
CA LEU A 6 15.51 16.75 -2.79
C LEU A 6 14.12 16.86 -2.13
N ALA A 7 13.12 17.43 -2.82
CA ALA A 7 11.75 17.51 -2.31
C ALA A 7 10.92 16.24 -2.61
N HIS A 8 11.40 15.37 -3.53
CA HIS A 8 10.78 14.06 -3.79
C HIS A 8 11.09 13.04 -2.69
N ILE A 9 12.25 13.19 -2.02
CA ILE A 9 12.79 12.21 -1.07
C ILE A 9 11.97 12.13 0.22
N THR A 10 11.37 13.23 0.68
CA THR A 10 10.56 13.20 1.92
C THR A 10 9.15 12.66 1.71
N LEU A 11 8.67 12.56 0.46
CA LEU A 11 7.31 12.08 0.13
C LEU A 11 7.26 10.57 -0.15
N THR A 12 8.35 9.99 -0.65
CA THR A 12 8.47 8.54 -0.89
C THR A 12 8.75 7.74 0.38
N SER A 13 9.32 8.37 1.42
CA SER A 13 9.58 7.75 2.73
C SER A 13 8.34 7.63 3.63
N ILE A 14 7.22 8.26 3.29
CA ILE A 14 6.04 8.38 4.19
C ILE A 14 5.16 7.13 4.17
N PHE A 15 5.30 6.26 3.17
CA PHE A 15 4.46 5.07 3.05
C PHE A 15 5.04 3.81 3.71
N SER A 16 6.26 3.85 4.26
CA SER A 16 6.80 2.75 5.07
C SER A 16 7.76 3.16 6.19
N ILE A 17 7.91 4.46 6.49
CA ILE A 17 8.59 4.94 7.70
C ILE A 17 7.57 5.61 8.63
N SER A 18 6.61 4.82 9.14
CA SER A 18 6.05 5.07 10.47
C SER A 18 6.97 4.55 11.59
N HIS A 19 8.16 4.00 11.27
CA HIS A 19 9.05 3.39 12.27
C HIS A 19 10.31 4.19 12.63
N LEU A 20 10.68 5.26 11.91
CA LEU A 20 11.93 6.01 12.20
C LEU A 20 11.87 7.55 12.01
N ALA A 21 10.73 8.14 11.66
CA ALA A 21 10.64 9.57 11.33
C ALA A 21 9.72 10.40 12.24
N GLU A 22 9.56 10.02 13.52
CA GLU A 22 8.94 10.86 14.56
C GLU A 22 9.89 11.96 15.11
N ALA A 23 10.65 12.61 14.23
CA ALA A 23 11.41 13.80 14.60
C ALA A 23 11.43 14.83 13.45
N ASN A 24 10.40 15.69 13.41
CA ASN A 24 10.36 16.99 12.71
C ASN A 24 10.27 17.05 11.16
N PRO A 25 9.04 16.93 10.60
CA PRO A 25 8.77 17.24 9.19
C PRO A 25 8.78 18.73 8.76
N PRO A 26 8.48 19.76 9.60
CA PRO A 26 8.39 21.14 9.09
C PRO A 26 9.74 21.89 9.04
N LEU A 27 10.85 21.28 9.44
CA LEU A 27 12.16 21.94 9.51
C LEU A 27 12.98 21.89 8.21
N LEU A 28 12.78 20.90 7.33
CA LEU A 28 13.70 20.72 6.18
C LEU A 28 13.46 21.71 5.02
N HIS A 29 12.20 21.96 4.62
CA HIS A 29 11.89 22.92 3.56
C HIS A 29 12.22 24.37 3.96
N ASN A 30 12.05 24.69 5.24
CA ASN A 30 12.30 26.04 5.74
C ASN A 30 13.80 26.27 6.02
N ASN A 31 14.55 25.24 6.43
CA ASN A 31 15.99 25.39 6.67
C ASN A 31 16.80 25.47 5.38
N ILE A 32 16.50 24.69 4.35
CA ILE A 32 17.20 24.80 3.05
C ILE A 32 16.93 26.17 2.40
N GLY A 33 15.68 26.64 2.46
CA GLY A 33 15.33 28.00 2.01
C GLY A 33 16.02 29.09 2.83
N LYS A 34 16.11 28.96 4.16
CA LYS A 34 16.80 29.91 5.05
C LYS A 34 18.32 29.89 4.88
N VAL A 35 18.92 28.73 4.59
CA VAL A 35 20.34 28.56 4.28
C VAL A 35 20.67 29.23 2.94
N LEU A 36 19.89 28.94 1.90
CA LEU A 36 20.05 29.59 0.58
C LEU A 36 19.82 31.11 0.64
N LEU A 37 18.83 31.57 1.41
CA LEU A 37 18.60 33.01 1.63
C LEU A 37 19.76 33.65 2.39
N ARG A 38 20.29 33.00 3.44
CA ARG A 38 21.48 33.47 4.18
C ARG A 38 22.72 33.55 3.30
N ASP A 39 22.96 32.55 2.47
CA ASP A 39 24.16 32.48 1.65
C ASP A 39 24.08 33.39 0.42
N TYR A 40 22.88 33.60 -0.14
CA TYR A 40 22.62 34.64 -1.14
C TYR A 40 22.79 36.05 -0.56
N GLN A 41 22.22 36.34 0.61
CA GLN A 41 22.40 37.63 1.30
C GLN A 41 23.87 37.90 1.69
N LYS A 42 24.68 36.85 1.87
CA LYS A 42 26.12 36.94 2.13
C LYS A 42 26.99 36.92 0.86
N ASN A 43 26.40 37.00 -0.33
CA ASN A 43 27.09 36.92 -1.64
C ASN A 43 27.97 35.67 -1.81
N LYS A 44 27.67 34.56 -1.13
CA LYS A 44 28.50 33.34 -1.17
C LYS A 44 28.16 32.38 -2.31
N ILE A 45 27.07 32.63 -3.05
CA ILE A 45 26.61 31.75 -4.13
C ILE A 45 26.16 32.60 -5.32
N HIS A 46 26.76 32.38 -6.50
CA HIS A 46 26.20 32.84 -7.78
C HIS A 46 25.32 31.73 -8.37
N ILE A 47 24.01 31.96 -8.40
CA ILE A 47 23.04 31.00 -8.95
C ILE A 47 23.00 31.18 -10.48
N GLY A 48 23.82 30.42 -11.20
CA GLY A 48 23.73 30.26 -12.65
C GLY A 48 22.63 29.26 -13.02
N GLY A 49 21.51 29.76 -13.53
CA GLY A 49 20.38 28.94 -14.03
C GLY A 49 19.04 29.33 -13.40
N HIS A 50 17.96 29.28 -14.19
CA HIS A 50 16.61 29.69 -13.77
C HIS A 50 16.04 28.79 -12.66
N VAL A 51 16.33 29.15 -11.41
CA VAL A 51 15.64 28.69 -10.21
C VAL A 51 14.67 29.80 -9.79
N SER A 52 13.37 29.61 -10.02
CA SER A 52 12.35 30.58 -9.60
C SER A 52 11.91 30.31 -8.15
N VAL A 53 12.64 30.84 -7.17
CA VAL A 53 12.17 30.93 -5.78
C VAL A 53 11.45 32.26 -5.63
N LYS A 54 10.16 32.25 -5.30
CA LYS A 54 9.38 33.47 -5.05
C LYS A 54 9.65 33.97 -3.63
N PHE A 55 10.45 35.01 -3.52
CA PHE A 55 10.63 35.75 -2.28
C PHE A 55 9.57 36.85 -2.17
N ALA A 56 9.01 37.06 -0.97
CA ALA A 56 8.23 38.24 -0.64
C ALA A 56 9.15 39.31 -0.04
N LYS A 57 8.75 40.59 -0.04
CA LYS A 57 9.44 41.64 0.72
C LYS A 57 8.75 41.82 2.07
N SER A 58 9.52 41.82 3.16
CA SER A 58 9.04 42.25 4.47
C SER A 58 8.75 43.76 4.47
N LYS A 59 8.11 44.24 5.55
CA LYS A 59 7.85 45.68 5.74
C LYS A 59 9.12 46.52 5.77
N ASP A 60 10.26 45.92 6.14
CA ASP A 60 11.57 46.57 6.21
C ASP A 60 12.39 46.38 4.92
N GLY A 61 11.77 45.86 3.85
CA GLY A 61 12.40 45.70 2.53
C GLY A 61 13.25 44.44 2.35
N ASN A 62 13.41 43.62 3.39
CA ASN A 62 14.18 42.37 3.33
C ASN A 62 13.40 41.27 2.58
N LEU A 63 14.10 40.49 1.76
CA LEU A 63 13.52 39.30 1.13
C LEU A 63 13.23 38.25 2.20
N VAL A 64 11.97 37.82 2.28
CA VAL A 64 11.48 36.77 3.18
C VAL A 64 10.83 35.66 2.36
N ILE A 65 10.98 34.43 2.81
CA ILE A 65 10.19 33.32 2.27
C ILE A 65 8.78 33.49 2.83
N PRO A 66 7.73 33.55 1.98
CA PRO A 66 6.37 33.65 2.50
C PRO A 66 6.10 32.46 3.42
N GLU A 67 5.68 32.72 4.67
CA GLU A 67 5.14 31.68 5.54
C GLU A 67 3.81 31.21 4.95
N ASN A 68 3.86 30.31 3.96
CA ASN A 68 2.71 29.49 3.64
C ASN A 68 2.58 28.49 4.78
N LYS A 69 1.87 28.87 5.86
CA LYS A 69 1.35 27.88 6.81
C LYS A 69 0.54 26.89 5.96
N PRO A 70 0.97 25.62 5.85
CA PRO A 70 0.20 24.64 5.11
C PRO A 70 -1.18 24.61 5.76
N VAL A 71 -2.24 24.74 4.98
CA VAL A 71 -3.57 24.38 5.47
C VAL A 71 -3.50 22.88 5.71
N LEU A 72 -3.35 22.50 6.97
CA LEU A 72 -3.41 21.11 7.39
C LEU A 72 -4.88 20.68 7.42
N PRO A 73 -5.17 19.43 7.05
CA PRO A 73 -6.51 18.91 7.19
C PRO A 73 -6.91 18.86 8.67
N THR A 74 -8.20 19.02 8.95
CA THR A 74 -8.71 19.04 10.32
C THR A 74 -8.86 17.61 10.81
N LYS A 75 -8.26 17.28 11.96
CA LYS A 75 -8.40 15.97 12.62
C LYS A 75 -9.73 15.88 13.37
N HIS A 76 -10.38 14.73 13.28
CA HIS A 76 -11.66 14.42 13.89
C HIS A 76 -11.70 12.96 14.37
N TYR A 77 -12.74 12.64 15.15
CA TYR A 77 -12.98 11.30 15.68
C TYR A 77 -14.38 10.83 15.33
N PHE A 78 -14.50 9.58 14.89
CA PHE A 78 -15.74 8.92 14.57
C PHE A 78 -16.01 7.80 15.60
N PRO A 79 -17.08 7.90 16.41
CA PRO A 79 -17.46 6.84 17.32
C PRO A 79 -17.82 5.58 16.53
N THR A 80 -17.01 4.53 16.70
CA THR A 80 -17.08 3.30 15.93
C THR A 80 -17.30 2.13 16.88
N PRO A 81 -18.30 1.26 16.65
CA PRO A 81 -18.49 0.10 17.49
C PRO A 81 -17.35 -0.90 17.26
N ILE A 82 -16.93 -1.58 18.33
CA ILE A 82 -15.87 -2.57 18.21
C ILE A 82 -16.27 -3.77 17.34
N SER A 83 -17.56 -4.12 17.38
CA SER A 83 -18.22 -5.20 16.64
C SER A 83 -19.47 -4.65 15.93
N HIS A 84 -19.75 -5.14 14.73
CA HIS A 84 -20.89 -4.72 13.92
C HIS A 84 -22.08 -5.70 13.98
N LEU A 85 -22.01 -6.73 14.83
CA LEU A 85 -22.98 -7.84 14.91
C LEU A 85 -24.05 -7.71 16.02
N ALA A 86 -24.10 -6.55 16.71
CA ALA A 86 -25.20 -6.00 17.52
C ALA A 86 -25.21 -6.24 19.06
N SER A 87 -25.02 -5.15 19.81
CA SER A 87 -26.00 -4.55 20.74
C SER A 87 -25.72 -3.03 20.84
N LYS A 88 -26.64 -2.20 21.37
CA LYS A 88 -26.36 -0.76 21.61
C LYS A 88 -25.32 -0.52 22.71
N ASP A 89 -25.02 -1.55 23.51
CA ASP A 89 -24.19 -1.48 24.71
C ASP A 89 -22.78 -2.04 24.48
N GLU A 90 -22.40 -2.36 23.24
CA GLU A 90 -21.04 -2.77 22.91
C GLU A 90 -20.07 -1.58 22.98
N GLU A 91 -18.81 -1.87 23.37
CA GLU A 91 -17.73 -0.88 23.44
C GLU A 91 -17.60 -0.13 22.11
N GLN A 92 -17.45 1.19 22.19
CA GLN A 92 -17.08 2.03 21.07
C GLN A 92 -15.67 2.57 21.25
N PHE A 93 -14.98 2.77 20.13
CA PHE A 93 -13.70 3.45 20.07
C PHE A 93 -13.76 4.61 19.10
N ASN A 94 -12.84 5.56 19.26
CA ASN A 94 -12.74 6.71 18.38
C ASN A 94 -11.84 6.35 17.21
N GLN A 95 -12.43 6.18 16.03
CA GLN A 95 -11.67 6.04 14.80
C GLN A 95 -11.27 7.44 14.30
N THR A 96 -9.99 7.65 14.08
CA THR A 96 -9.44 8.94 13.66
C THR A 96 -9.63 9.16 12.17
N TYR A 97 -10.00 10.38 11.79
CA TYR A 97 -10.03 10.79 10.39
C TYR A 97 -9.64 12.26 10.22
N TRP A 98 -9.22 12.63 9.01
CA TRP A 98 -8.85 14.00 8.65
C TRP A 98 -9.66 14.48 7.47
N VAL A 99 -10.11 15.73 7.51
CA VAL A 99 -10.92 16.35 6.45
C VAL A 99 -10.15 17.51 5.81
N TYR A 100 -10.09 17.50 4.48
CA TYR A 100 -9.55 18.59 3.67
C TYR A 100 -10.63 19.14 2.73
N ASP A 101 -11.20 20.29 3.11
CA ASP A 101 -12.33 20.91 2.39
C ASP A 101 -11.95 22.12 1.54
N LYS A 102 -10.64 22.42 1.43
CA LYS A 102 -10.13 23.59 0.69
C LYS A 102 -10.67 23.71 -0.73
N HIS A 103 -10.89 22.58 -1.39
CA HIS A 103 -11.33 22.50 -2.78
C HIS A 103 -12.82 22.19 -2.94
N TYR A 104 -13.54 21.97 -1.84
CA TYR A 104 -14.93 21.56 -1.88
C TYR A 104 -15.81 22.64 -2.52
N LYS A 105 -16.73 22.20 -3.37
CA LYS A 105 -17.84 22.96 -3.94
C LYS A 105 -19.12 22.19 -3.69
N ALA A 106 -20.22 22.90 -3.46
CA ALA A 106 -21.52 22.27 -3.21
C ALA A 106 -21.88 21.25 -4.31
N GLY A 107 -22.18 20.01 -3.91
CA GLY A 107 -22.49 18.91 -4.82
C GLY A 107 -21.27 18.15 -5.36
N GLY A 108 -20.05 18.54 -4.99
CA GLY A 108 -18.84 17.80 -5.31
C GLY A 108 -18.76 16.44 -4.60
N PRO A 109 -17.99 15.49 -5.14
CA PRO A 109 -17.84 14.16 -4.55
C PRO A 109 -17.01 14.18 -3.26
N VAL A 110 -17.09 13.09 -2.50
CA VAL A 110 -16.15 12.78 -1.41
C VAL A 110 -15.07 11.85 -1.94
N PHE A 111 -13.80 12.21 -1.76
CA PHE A 111 -12.63 11.38 -2.02
C PHE A 111 -12.11 10.82 -0.69
N LEU A 112 -12.42 9.55 -0.44
CA LEU A 112 -11.97 8.82 0.75
C LEU A 112 -10.67 8.08 0.43
N TYR A 113 -9.59 8.49 1.07
CA TYR A 113 -8.31 7.79 1.05
C TYR A 113 -8.18 6.86 2.26
N LEU A 114 -7.82 5.61 2.00
CA LEU A 114 -7.54 4.60 3.02
C LEU A 114 -6.00 4.45 3.15
N PRO A 115 -5.41 4.74 4.33
CA PRO A 115 -3.97 4.65 4.55
C PRO A 115 -3.46 3.21 4.73
N GLY A 116 -4.36 2.25 4.94
CA GLY A 116 -4.02 0.84 5.11
C GLY A 116 -3.43 0.53 6.47
N GLU A 117 -2.43 -0.33 6.45
CA GLU A 117 -1.73 -0.97 7.56
C GLU A 117 -0.72 -0.05 8.27
N SER A 118 -1.10 1.21 8.50
CA SER A 118 -0.22 2.21 9.11
C SER A 118 -0.94 3.24 9.97
N ALA A 119 -0.29 3.62 11.07
CA ALA A 119 -0.65 4.80 11.84
C ALA A 119 -0.55 6.05 10.96
N THR A 120 -1.55 6.91 11.03
CA THR A 120 -1.60 8.15 10.26
C THR A 120 -1.43 9.35 11.18
N SER A 121 -0.40 10.16 10.94
CA SER A 121 -0.22 11.44 11.64
C SER A 121 -0.92 12.59 10.90
N ASP A 122 -1.10 13.72 11.57
CA ASP A 122 -1.58 14.98 10.94
C ASP A 122 -0.72 15.38 9.73
N SER A 123 0.60 15.15 9.83
CA SER A 123 1.53 15.47 8.76
C SER A 123 1.36 14.54 7.56
N THR A 124 1.20 13.24 7.81
CA THR A 124 0.95 12.21 6.79
C THR A 124 -0.37 12.47 6.07
N ALA A 125 -1.46 12.71 6.81
CA ALA A 125 -2.75 13.06 6.24
C ALA A 125 -2.69 14.35 5.41
N GLY A 126 -1.95 15.36 5.89
CA GLY A 126 -1.69 16.59 5.15
C GLY A 126 -0.91 16.37 3.86
N LEU A 127 0.07 15.47 3.86
CA LEU A 127 0.85 15.11 2.68
C LEU A 127 -0.01 14.41 1.64
N ILE A 128 -0.81 13.43 2.07
CA ILE A 128 -1.79 12.73 1.23
C ILE A 128 -2.77 13.72 0.61
N LEU A 129 -3.48 14.54 1.40
CA LEU A 129 -4.60 15.33 0.90
C LEU A 129 -4.19 16.60 0.14
N ASN A 130 -2.97 17.11 0.33
CA ASN A 130 -2.52 18.38 -0.24
C ASN A 130 -1.44 18.23 -1.34
N TYR A 131 -0.67 17.14 -1.37
CA TYR A 131 0.50 17.03 -2.25
C TYR A 131 0.52 15.80 -3.19
N THR A 132 -0.49 14.93 -3.11
CA THR A 132 -0.62 13.75 -3.99
C THR A 132 -1.70 13.94 -5.07
N ARG A 133 -1.96 12.93 -5.89
CA ARG A 133 -3.06 12.95 -6.88
C ARG A 133 -4.45 13.06 -6.27
N ILE A 134 -4.59 12.79 -4.97
CA ILE A 134 -5.85 13.00 -4.25
C ILE A 134 -6.19 14.50 -4.21
N ASN A 135 -5.19 15.38 -4.07
CA ASN A 135 -5.38 16.83 -4.16
C ASN A 135 -5.84 17.28 -5.55
N ASP A 136 -5.28 16.68 -6.60
CA ASP A 136 -5.63 17.01 -7.98
C ASP A 136 -7.05 16.55 -8.32
N LEU A 137 -7.52 15.43 -7.75
CA LEU A 137 -8.90 14.98 -7.87
C LEU A 137 -9.86 15.93 -7.15
N GLN A 138 -9.55 16.31 -5.91
CA GLN A 138 -10.34 17.29 -5.16
C GLN A 138 -10.48 18.62 -5.92
N LYS A 139 -9.38 19.14 -6.50
CA LYS A 139 -9.39 20.36 -7.31
C LYS A 139 -10.26 20.26 -8.56
N SER A 140 -10.10 19.19 -9.33
CA SER A 140 -10.78 19.03 -10.62
C SER A 140 -12.28 18.82 -10.47
N PHE A 141 -12.71 18.12 -9.42
CA PHE A 141 -14.12 17.78 -9.20
C PHE A 141 -14.80 18.63 -8.13
N GLY A 142 -14.09 19.60 -7.53
CA GLY A 142 -14.61 20.38 -6.41
C GLY A 142 -14.95 19.51 -5.19
N GLY A 143 -14.18 18.46 -4.96
CA GLY A 143 -14.48 17.43 -3.98
C GLY A 143 -13.91 17.69 -2.59
N LEU A 144 -14.44 16.95 -1.62
CA LEU A 144 -13.97 16.90 -0.23
C LEU A 144 -12.97 15.75 -0.10
N GLY A 145 -11.77 16.00 0.44
CA GLY A 145 -10.80 14.95 0.75
C GLY A 145 -10.95 14.45 2.18
N ILE A 146 -10.90 13.13 2.37
CA ILE A 146 -10.88 12.48 3.69
C ILE A 146 -9.77 11.44 3.73
N VAL A 147 -9.04 11.37 4.84
CA VAL A 147 -8.23 10.20 5.21
C VAL A 147 -8.90 9.57 6.44
N LEU A 148 -9.21 8.27 6.39
CA LEU A 148 -9.79 7.51 7.50
C LEU A 148 -8.78 6.49 8.00
N GLU A 149 -8.31 6.63 9.24
CA GLU A 149 -7.33 5.69 9.82
C GLU A 149 -7.97 4.32 10.08
N HIS A 150 -7.19 3.28 9.82
CA HIS A 150 -7.64 1.89 9.96
C HIS A 150 -7.75 1.49 11.44
N ARG A 151 -8.75 0.67 11.81
CA ARG A 151 -8.83 0.12 13.17
C ARG A 151 -7.52 -0.60 13.54
N TYR A 152 -7.08 -0.52 14.79
CA TYR A 152 -5.82 -1.11 15.30
C TYR A 152 -4.52 -0.42 14.85
N TYR A 153 -4.59 0.64 14.04
CA TYR A 153 -3.42 1.41 13.65
C TYR A 153 -3.49 2.82 14.23
N GLY A 154 -2.34 3.35 14.63
CA GLY A 154 -2.24 4.68 15.24
C GLY A 154 -3.17 4.86 16.44
N GLU A 155 -3.93 5.96 16.42
CA GLU A 155 -4.86 6.31 17.52
C GLU A 155 -6.20 5.56 17.43
N SER A 156 -6.47 4.89 16.30
CA SER A 156 -7.72 4.19 16.01
C SER A 156 -7.76 2.77 16.57
N THR A 157 -7.27 2.57 17.79
CA THR A 157 -7.18 1.25 18.41
C THR A 157 -8.18 1.12 19.58
N PRO A 158 -9.11 0.15 19.58
CA PRO A 158 -10.04 -0.07 20.69
C PRO A 158 -9.33 -0.29 22.03
N LYS A 159 -9.89 0.16 23.16
CA LYS A 159 -9.23 -0.03 24.46
C LYS A 159 -9.11 -1.50 24.82
N SER A 160 -10.13 -2.29 24.49
CA SER A 160 -10.06 -3.74 24.64
C SER A 160 -9.06 -4.43 23.72
N ALA A 161 -8.39 -3.72 22.80
CA ALA A 161 -7.29 -4.26 21.99
C ALA A 161 -5.90 -4.08 22.65
N TRP A 162 -5.75 -3.28 23.71
CA TRP A 162 -4.42 -2.94 24.27
C TRP A 162 -3.88 -4.05 25.19
N GLY A 163 -4.77 -4.77 25.88
CA GLY A 163 -4.41 -5.69 26.96
C GLY A 163 -4.31 -4.97 28.32
N PRO A 164 -4.26 -5.72 29.44
CA PRO A 164 -4.30 -5.13 30.78
C PRO A 164 -3.12 -4.19 31.05
N GLY A 165 -3.41 -2.93 31.41
CA GLY A 165 -2.40 -1.94 31.82
C GLY A 165 -1.56 -1.35 30.68
N ALA A 166 -1.85 -1.67 29.42
CA ALA A 166 -1.17 -1.12 28.25
C ALA A 166 -1.95 0.05 27.64
N ASN A 167 -1.24 0.95 26.96
CA ASN A 167 -1.80 2.08 26.21
C ASN A 167 -1.58 1.97 24.68
N LYS A 168 -0.99 0.86 24.23
CA LYS A 168 -0.74 0.53 22.82
C LYS A 168 -0.57 -0.99 22.65
N ILE A 169 -0.64 -1.45 21.41
CA ILE A 169 -0.25 -2.82 21.05
C ILE A 169 1.24 -3.01 21.31
N THR A 170 1.60 -4.15 21.90
CA THR A 170 2.98 -4.55 22.17
C THR A 170 3.14 -6.04 21.91
N ALA A 171 4.38 -6.54 21.90
CA ALA A 171 4.66 -7.97 21.81
C ALA A 171 4.09 -8.82 22.97
N LYS A 172 3.54 -8.17 24.02
CA LYS A 172 2.87 -8.83 25.16
C LYS A 172 1.34 -8.74 25.10
N THR A 173 0.77 -8.09 24.09
CA THR A 173 -0.68 -7.98 23.93
C THR A 173 -1.27 -9.40 23.73
N PRO A 174 -2.22 -9.84 24.57
CA PRO A 174 -2.82 -11.18 24.46
C PRO A 174 -3.50 -11.40 23.10
N THR A 175 -3.42 -12.61 22.57
CA THR A 175 -3.86 -12.92 21.20
C THR A 175 -5.35 -12.67 21.00
N GLU A 176 -6.20 -12.93 22.00
CA GLU A 176 -7.64 -12.70 21.88
C GLU A 176 -8.00 -11.22 21.63
N LYS A 177 -7.09 -10.30 21.95
CA LYS A 177 -7.27 -8.86 21.76
C LYS A 177 -7.19 -8.47 20.29
N PHE A 178 -6.60 -9.28 19.43
CA PHE A 178 -6.59 -9.07 17.98
C PHE A 178 -7.84 -9.63 17.28
N GLY A 179 -8.76 -10.26 18.02
CA GLY A 179 -9.98 -10.84 17.46
C GLY A 179 -10.91 -9.86 16.72
N TYR A 180 -10.80 -8.56 17.01
CA TYR A 180 -11.55 -7.51 16.31
C TYR A 180 -10.75 -6.84 15.17
N LEU A 181 -9.50 -7.26 14.93
CA LEU A 181 -8.74 -6.91 13.74
C LEU A 181 -9.02 -7.96 12.66
N LYS A 182 -10.17 -7.80 12.01
CA LYS A 182 -10.63 -8.64 10.89
C LYS A 182 -11.06 -7.76 9.73
N THR A 183 -10.74 -8.18 8.52
CA THR A 183 -11.05 -7.44 7.30
C THR A 183 -12.55 -7.14 7.18
N ASP A 184 -13.46 -8.03 7.59
CA ASP A 184 -14.90 -7.70 7.57
C ASP A 184 -15.29 -6.53 8.46
N LEU A 185 -14.72 -6.45 9.66
CA LEU A 185 -15.06 -5.38 10.60
C LEU A 185 -14.50 -4.04 10.11
N VAL A 186 -13.33 -4.06 9.46
CA VAL A 186 -12.75 -2.90 8.77
C VAL A 186 -13.69 -2.41 7.67
N LEU A 187 -14.21 -3.32 6.84
CA LEU A 187 -15.14 -2.97 5.75
C LEU A 187 -16.44 -2.37 6.28
N GLU A 188 -16.94 -2.89 7.40
CA GLU A 188 -18.13 -2.35 8.09
C GLU A 188 -17.87 -0.98 8.74
N ASP A 189 -16.67 -0.72 9.29
CA ASP A 189 -16.29 0.61 9.78
C ASP A 189 -16.37 1.64 8.65
N ILE A 190 -15.73 1.33 7.52
CA ILE A 190 -15.65 2.24 6.38
C ILE A 190 -17.06 2.49 5.81
N ARG A 191 -17.91 1.45 5.76
CA ARG A 191 -19.32 1.57 5.38
C ARG A 191 -20.08 2.50 6.32
N LEU A 192 -20.02 2.23 7.63
CA LEU A 192 -20.73 2.99 8.66
C LEU A 192 -20.30 4.46 8.67
N PHE A 193 -19.00 4.71 8.52
CA PHE A 193 -18.43 6.04 8.37
C PHE A 193 -19.06 6.78 7.19
N ALA A 194 -19.05 6.17 5.99
CA ALA A 194 -19.60 6.81 4.78
C ALA A 194 -21.11 7.08 4.83
N GLU A 195 -21.87 6.21 5.50
CA GLU A 195 -23.32 6.40 5.71
C GLU A 195 -23.65 7.46 6.77
N SER A 196 -22.75 7.69 7.72
CA SER A 196 -23.00 8.54 8.90
C SER A 196 -22.23 9.86 8.88
N PHE A 197 -21.39 10.07 7.87
CA PHE A 197 -20.46 11.18 7.79
C PHE A 197 -21.17 12.53 7.80
N LYS A 198 -20.71 13.42 8.68
CA LYS A 198 -21.17 14.80 8.82
C LYS A 198 -19.96 15.70 8.96
N HIS A 199 -19.94 16.79 8.21
CA HIS A 199 -18.92 17.82 8.30
C HIS A 199 -19.55 19.18 8.02
N SER A 200 -19.05 20.20 8.70
CA SER A 200 -19.47 21.58 8.49
C SER A 200 -18.27 22.51 8.63
N SER A 201 -18.18 23.47 7.72
CA SER A 201 -17.16 24.52 7.71
C SER A 201 -17.68 25.73 6.93
N GLU A 202 -16.86 26.78 6.81
CA GLU A 202 -17.19 27.93 5.94
C GLU A 202 -17.45 27.50 4.48
N ARG A 203 -16.76 26.46 3.99
CA ARG A 203 -16.93 25.93 2.63
C ARG A 203 -18.01 24.87 2.51
N VAL A 204 -18.38 24.26 3.64
CA VAL A 204 -19.36 23.17 3.73
C VAL A 204 -20.49 23.64 4.64
N PRO A 205 -21.52 24.32 4.11
CA PRO A 205 -22.59 24.88 4.92
C PRO A 205 -23.29 23.81 5.78
N THR A 206 -23.69 24.20 6.98
CA THR A 206 -24.46 23.34 7.89
C THR A 206 -25.70 22.78 7.18
N GLY A 207 -25.92 21.47 7.31
CA GLY A 207 -27.03 20.77 6.64
C GLY A 207 -26.70 20.25 5.24
N THR A 208 -25.49 20.49 4.71
CA THR A 208 -25.00 19.81 3.50
C THR A 208 -24.99 18.31 3.75
N ASN A 209 -25.73 17.55 2.92
CA ASN A 209 -25.78 16.11 3.07
C ASN A 209 -24.61 15.43 2.32
N LEU A 210 -23.62 14.96 3.08
CA LEU A 210 -22.42 14.30 2.58
C LEU A 210 -22.49 12.77 2.70
N THR A 211 -23.61 12.21 3.18
CA THR A 211 -23.76 10.76 3.29
C THR A 211 -23.79 10.11 1.91
N ALA A 212 -23.30 8.87 1.84
CA ALA A 212 -23.07 8.14 0.60
C ALA A 212 -24.31 7.91 -0.28
N ASP A 213 -25.53 8.07 0.26
CA ASP A 213 -26.78 7.97 -0.49
C ASP A 213 -27.16 9.26 -1.24
N GLN A 214 -26.58 10.40 -0.85
CA GLN A 214 -26.85 11.72 -1.45
C GLN A 214 -25.63 12.32 -2.18
N THR A 215 -24.42 11.90 -1.82
CA THR A 215 -23.15 12.37 -2.40
C THR A 215 -22.35 11.17 -2.92
N PRO A 216 -21.73 11.26 -4.11
CA PRO A 216 -20.89 10.17 -4.62
C PRO A 216 -19.57 10.07 -3.83
N TRP A 217 -19.29 8.90 -3.26
CA TRP A 217 -18.03 8.59 -2.59
C TRP A 217 -17.09 7.82 -3.51
N ILE A 218 -15.87 8.31 -3.68
CA ILE A 218 -14.80 7.65 -4.41
C ILE A 218 -13.78 7.18 -3.41
N VAL A 219 -13.57 5.87 -3.34
CA VAL A 219 -12.63 5.24 -2.39
C VAL A 219 -11.30 4.94 -3.09
N ILE A 220 -10.19 5.30 -2.44
CA ILE A 220 -8.84 5.27 -3.01
C ILE A 220 -7.91 4.61 -1.99
N GLY A 221 -7.04 3.72 -2.45
CA GLY A 221 -6.05 3.05 -1.60
C GLY A 221 -5.01 2.29 -2.42
N ALA A 222 -3.85 2.05 -1.80
CA ALA A 222 -2.76 1.24 -2.34
C ALA A 222 -2.47 0.01 -1.46
N SER A 223 -1.76 -1.00 -1.96
CA SER A 223 -1.42 -2.20 -1.17
C SER A 223 -2.69 -2.92 -0.66
N TYR A 224 -2.69 -3.39 0.59
CA TYR A 224 -3.86 -3.91 1.28
C TYR A 224 -5.04 -2.91 1.29
N ALA A 225 -4.81 -1.60 1.37
CA ALA A 225 -5.90 -0.63 1.19
C ALA A 225 -6.50 -0.66 -0.22
N GLY A 226 -5.71 -1.02 -1.23
CA GLY A 226 -6.16 -1.33 -2.58
C GLY A 226 -7.07 -2.56 -2.63
N ASN A 227 -6.80 -3.58 -1.81
CA ASN A 227 -7.71 -4.72 -1.62
C ASN A 227 -9.03 -4.25 -1.03
N LEU A 228 -8.99 -3.42 0.02
CA LEU A 228 -10.17 -2.84 0.64
C LEU A 228 -11.00 -2.07 -0.39
N VAL A 229 -10.39 -1.26 -1.25
CA VAL A 229 -11.10 -0.58 -2.36
C VAL A 229 -11.89 -1.56 -3.23
N SER A 230 -11.23 -2.63 -3.68
CA SER A 230 -11.88 -3.64 -4.53
C SER A 230 -13.03 -4.32 -3.80
N ILE A 231 -12.83 -4.71 -2.54
CA ILE A 231 -13.83 -5.41 -1.73
C ILE A 231 -15.01 -4.49 -1.37
N LEU A 232 -14.76 -3.22 -1.07
CA LEU A 232 -15.81 -2.23 -0.80
C LEU A 232 -16.69 -2.01 -2.04
N ARG A 233 -16.08 -1.97 -3.23
CA ARG A 233 -16.80 -1.90 -4.51
C ARG A 233 -17.63 -3.15 -4.79
N LYS A 234 -17.14 -4.32 -4.38
CA LYS A 234 -17.88 -5.59 -4.45
C LYS A 234 -19.07 -5.62 -3.48
N ARG A 235 -18.83 -5.35 -2.20
CA ARG A 235 -19.83 -5.52 -1.13
C ARG A 235 -20.82 -4.38 -1.01
N TYR A 236 -20.36 -3.15 -1.21
CA TYR A 236 -21.18 -1.94 -1.04
C TYR A 236 -21.16 -1.03 -2.27
N PRO A 237 -21.52 -1.53 -3.47
CA PRO A 237 -21.40 -0.78 -4.71
C PRO A 237 -22.31 0.46 -4.79
N ARG A 238 -23.31 0.54 -3.90
CA ARG A 238 -24.22 1.70 -3.77
C ARG A 238 -23.69 2.78 -2.82
N ILE A 239 -22.74 2.44 -1.95
CA ILE A 239 -22.17 3.36 -0.95
C ILE A 239 -20.91 3.98 -1.55
N PHE A 240 -19.97 3.15 -2.01
CA PHE A 240 -18.78 3.63 -2.70
C PHE A 240 -19.05 3.68 -4.18
N PHE A 241 -19.25 4.86 -4.76
CA PHE A 241 -19.66 5.04 -6.14
C PHE A 241 -18.61 4.57 -7.17
N ALA A 242 -17.33 4.83 -6.91
CA ALA A 242 -16.20 4.44 -7.73
C ALA A 242 -14.97 4.14 -6.86
N GLY A 243 -13.99 3.42 -7.41
CA GLY A 243 -12.77 3.01 -6.71
C GLY A 243 -11.50 3.29 -7.51
N TYR A 244 -10.40 3.59 -6.80
CA TYR A 244 -9.05 3.56 -7.35
C TYR A 244 -8.22 2.59 -6.49
N SER A 245 -8.01 1.39 -7.04
CA SER A 245 -7.28 0.28 -6.41
C SER A 245 -5.87 0.23 -7.01
N SER A 246 -4.92 0.87 -6.32
CA SER A 246 -3.52 0.87 -6.75
C SER A 246 -2.77 -0.31 -6.15
N SER A 247 -1.99 -1.00 -6.98
CA SER A 247 -1.00 -2.00 -6.55
C SER A 247 -1.57 -3.01 -5.53
N ALA A 248 -2.80 -3.47 -5.77
CA ALA A 248 -3.58 -4.24 -4.80
C ALA A 248 -3.29 -5.74 -4.94
N PRO A 249 -2.69 -6.40 -3.94
CA PRO A 249 -2.51 -7.85 -3.93
C PRO A 249 -3.82 -8.54 -3.53
N VAL A 250 -4.81 -8.59 -4.42
CA VAL A 250 -6.17 -9.06 -4.10
C VAL A 250 -6.28 -10.54 -3.76
N GLU A 251 -5.32 -11.35 -4.20
CA GLU A 251 -5.28 -12.79 -3.94
C GLU A 251 -4.50 -13.12 -2.65
N ALA A 252 -5.21 -13.58 -1.62
CA ALA A 252 -4.64 -14.10 -0.39
C ALA A 252 -3.84 -15.38 -0.66
N ARG A 253 -2.59 -15.48 -0.19
CA ARG A 253 -1.73 -16.65 -0.50
C ARG A 253 -0.64 -16.91 0.52
N LYS A 254 -0.67 -18.09 1.15
CA LYS A 254 0.36 -18.50 2.14
C LYS A 254 1.78 -18.29 1.64
N ALA A 255 2.18 -18.96 0.55
CA ALA A 255 3.54 -18.89 0.03
C ALA A 255 3.63 -17.95 -1.16
N MET A 256 4.56 -17.00 -1.09
CA MET A 256 4.77 -15.97 -2.11
C MET A 256 6.24 -15.91 -2.61
N PRO A 257 6.76 -17.00 -3.22
CA PRO A 257 8.09 -16.98 -3.84
C PRO A 257 8.16 -16.01 -5.02
N MET A 258 7.03 -15.79 -5.69
CA MET A 258 6.92 -14.89 -6.86
C MET A 258 7.26 -13.43 -6.52
N TYR A 259 7.14 -13.03 -5.26
CA TYR A 259 7.61 -11.71 -4.79
C TYR A 259 9.07 -11.51 -5.19
N TRP A 260 9.92 -12.48 -4.85
CA TRP A 260 11.35 -12.45 -5.09
C TRP A 260 11.70 -12.66 -6.57
N ASP A 261 10.89 -13.40 -7.32
CA ASP A 261 11.09 -13.55 -8.77
C ASP A 261 10.96 -12.20 -9.50
N VAL A 262 9.97 -11.37 -9.12
CA VAL A 262 9.81 -10.03 -9.69
C VAL A 262 11.00 -9.14 -9.32
N VAL A 263 11.42 -9.15 -8.05
CA VAL A 263 12.61 -8.41 -7.59
C VAL A 263 13.84 -8.84 -8.39
N ALA A 264 14.11 -10.15 -8.46
CA ALA A 264 15.28 -10.71 -9.12
C ALA A 264 15.33 -10.36 -10.61
N ARG A 265 14.20 -10.49 -11.31
CA ARG A 265 14.11 -10.17 -12.75
C ARG A 265 14.21 -8.68 -13.01
N SER A 266 13.62 -7.86 -12.15
CA SER A 266 13.74 -6.42 -12.27
C SER A 266 15.18 -5.97 -12.10
N ILE A 267 15.88 -6.46 -11.07
CA ILE A 267 17.32 -6.20 -10.88
C ILE A 267 18.09 -6.73 -12.09
N GLY A 268 17.87 -7.99 -12.49
CA GLY A 268 18.58 -8.63 -13.60
C GLY A 268 18.38 -7.97 -14.96
N SER A 269 17.28 -7.25 -15.17
CA SER A 269 17.05 -6.46 -16.39
C SER A 269 17.95 -5.23 -16.52
N ILE A 270 18.56 -4.80 -15.40
CA ILE A 270 19.41 -3.61 -15.29
C ILE A 270 20.86 -4.02 -14.95
N GLU A 271 21.02 -4.93 -13.98
CA GLU A 271 22.28 -5.42 -13.43
C GLU A 271 22.41 -6.96 -13.62
N PRO A 272 22.57 -7.47 -14.85
CA PRO A 272 22.52 -8.91 -15.14
C PRO A 272 23.67 -9.72 -14.50
N ALA A 273 24.87 -9.16 -14.39
CA ALA A 273 25.97 -9.84 -13.70
C ALA A 273 25.68 -10.00 -12.20
N CYS A 274 25.14 -8.94 -11.59
CA CYS A 274 24.84 -8.87 -10.17
C CYS A 274 23.87 -9.98 -9.76
N ILE A 275 22.77 -10.15 -10.50
CA ILE A 275 21.79 -11.19 -10.19
C ILE A 275 22.39 -12.59 -10.33
N LYS A 276 23.28 -12.83 -11.30
CA LYS A 276 23.95 -14.14 -11.44
C LYS A 276 24.87 -14.42 -10.26
N ASN A 277 25.57 -13.41 -9.76
CA ASN A 277 26.43 -13.50 -8.59
C ASN A 277 25.62 -13.73 -7.30
N MET A 278 24.50 -13.03 -7.12
CA MET A 278 23.55 -13.27 -6.01
C MET A 278 23.00 -14.70 -6.05
N ASN A 279 22.57 -15.18 -7.22
CA ASN A 279 22.02 -16.53 -7.37
C ASN A 279 23.08 -17.60 -7.05
N SER A 280 24.34 -17.37 -7.43
CA SER A 280 25.46 -18.24 -7.08
C SER A 280 25.72 -18.28 -5.58
N ALA A 281 25.75 -17.11 -4.94
CA ALA A 281 25.94 -16.97 -3.50
C ALA A 281 24.83 -17.67 -2.70
N ILE A 282 23.56 -17.37 -2.98
CA ILE A 282 22.43 -17.89 -2.18
C ILE A 282 22.27 -19.40 -2.34
N ARG A 283 22.58 -19.97 -3.52
CA ARG A 283 22.60 -21.42 -3.71
C ARG A 283 23.68 -22.09 -2.86
N TYR A 284 24.86 -21.49 -2.77
CA TYR A 284 25.92 -21.99 -1.89
C TYR A 284 25.51 -21.88 -0.42
N VAL A 285 24.93 -20.75 -0.01
CA VAL A 285 24.39 -20.58 1.35
C VAL A 285 23.37 -21.69 1.67
N ASP A 286 22.40 -21.93 0.78
CA ASP A 286 21.41 -23.00 0.97
C ASP A 286 22.03 -24.40 1.07
N GLN A 287 23.09 -24.68 0.32
CA GLN A 287 23.82 -25.95 0.41
C GLN A 287 24.50 -26.12 1.79
N GLU A 288 25.14 -25.07 2.31
CA GLU A 288 25.75 -25.12 3.65
C GLU A 288 24.72 -25.23 4.76
N LEU A 289 23.59 -24.52 4.64
CA LEU A 289 22.47 -24.61 5.58
C LEU A 289 21.83 -26.01 5.59
N GLU A 290 21.73 -26.66 4.43
CA GLU A 290 21.19 -28.02 4.29
C GLU A 290 22.10 -29.11 4.86
N LYS A 291 23.42 -28.93 4.81
CA LYS A 291 24.38 -29.83 5.48
C LYS A 291 24.20 -29.86 7.00
N GLY A 292 23.69 -28.77 7.59
CA GLY A 292 23.47 -28.65 9.03
C GLY A 292 24.78 -28.61 9.84
N GLY A 293 24.64 -28.66 11.17
CA GLY A 293 25.78 -28.74 12.10
C GLY A 293 26.80 -27.61 11.89
N LYS A 294 28.09 -27.98 11.77
CA LYS A 294 29.18 -27.02 11.62
C LYS A 294 29.07 -26.19 10.33
N ALA A 295 28.66 -26.79 9.21
CA ALA A 295 28.54 -26.09 7.93
C ALA A 295 27.51 -24.94 8.00
N ALA A 296 26.32 -25.23 8.51
CA ALA A 296 25.28 -24.23 8.73
C ALA A 296 25.71 -23.15 9.74
N SER A 297 26.42 -23.53 10.80
CA SER A 297 26.95 -22.59 11.79
C SER A 297 28.01 -21.67 11.18
N ASP A 298 28.95 -22.21 10.41
CA ASP A 298 30.06 -21.48 9.80
C ASP A 298 29.54 -20.45 8.79
N ILE A 299 28.58 -20.82 7.94
CA ILE A 299 28.03 -19.89 6.94
C ILE A 299 27.26 -18.74 7.61
N LYS A 300 26.45 -19.02 8.65
CA LYS A 300 25.79 -17.97 9.44
C LYS A 300 26.81 -17.04 10.08
N GLN A 301 27.90 -17.61 10.62
CA GLN A 301 28.96 -16.84 11.25
C GLN A 301 29.70 -15.91 10.28
N ILE A 302 29.87 -16.31 9.02
CA ILE A 302 30.46 -15.46 7.98
C ILE A 302 29.64 -14.18 7.78
N PHE A 303 28.30 -14.27 7.78
CA PHE A 303 27.41 -13.13 7.57
C PHE A 303 27.19 -12.27 8.82
N LEU A 304 27.14 -12.89 10.01
CA LEU A 304 26.63 -12.26 11.22
C LEU A 304 27.71 -11.96 12.28
N GLY A 305 28.91 -12.52 12.14
CA GLY A 305 29.89 -12.63 13.24
C GLY A 305 29.54 -13.81 14.15
N PRO A 306 30.10 -13.91 15.37
CA PRO A 306 29.76 -15.01 16.29
C PRO A 306 28.23 -15.12 16.46
N VAL A 307 27.70 -16.32 16.25
CA VAL A 307 26.25 -16.57 16.21
C VAL A 307 25.76 -17.24 17.49
N ALA A 308 24.53 -16.90 17.88
CA ALA A 308 23.78 -17.65 18.88
C ALA A 308 23.49 -19.09 18.39
N PRO A 309 23.14 -20.02 19.30
CA PRO A 309 22.80 -21.40 18.94
C PRO A 309 21.64 -21.51 17.95
N GLU A 310 21.51 -22.68 17.30
CA GLU A 310 20.45 -22.97 16.30
C GLU A 310 19.02 -22.68 16.80
N THR A 311 18.76 -22.79 18.10
CA THR A 311 17.46 -22.48 18.72
C THR A 311 17.08 -21.00 18.64
N GLU A 312 18.06 -20.13 18.45
CA GLU A 312 17.92 -18.68 18.31
C GLU A 312 18.24 -18.20 16.89
N ASN A 313 19.08 -18.92 16.14
CA ASN A 313 19.45 -18.61 14.77
C ASN A 313 19.13 -19.79 13.85
N SER A 314 17.86 -20.18 13.75
CA SER A 314 17.48 -21.25 12.82
C SER A 314 17.81 -20.86 11.36
N ASN A 315 17.90 -21.84 10.47
CA ASN A 315 18.07 -21.56 9.04
C ASN A 315 17.00 -20.59 8.50
N GLY A 316 15.75 -20.67 8.99
CA GLY A 316 14.67 -19.77 8.59
C GLY A 316 14.86 -18.32 9.05
N TRP A 317 15.27 -18.11 10.31
CA TRP A 317 15.58 -16.77 10.81
C TRP A 317 16.75 -16.14 10.06
N PHE A 318 17.79 -16.93 9.75
CA PHE A 318 18.89 -16.47 8.93
C PHE A 318 18.47 -16.17 7.49
N ALA A 319 17.64 -17.02 6.88
CA ALA A 319 17.12 -16.82 5.54
C ALA A 319 16.28 -15.55 5.40
N GLU A 320 15.41 -15.25 6.38
CA GLU A 320 14.65 -14.00 6.42
C GLU A 320 15.59 -12.78 6.47
N VAL A 321 16.62 -12.87 7.30
CA VAL A 321 17.61 -11.79 7.48
C VAL A 321 18.36 -11.46 6.19
N LEU A 322 18.67 -12.47 5.36
CA LEU A 322 19.27 -12.24 4.04
C LEU A 322 18.34 -11.46 3.10
N GLY A 323 17.02 -11.65 3.24
CA GLY A 323 16.01 -10.93 2.46
C GLY A 323 15.88 -9.44 2.80
N TYR A 324 16.33 -9.02 3.99
CA TYR A 324 16.14 -7.66 4.47
C TYR A 324 16.74 -6.58 3.54
N ALA A 325 17.86 -6.89 2.88
CA ALA A 325 18.52 -6.00 1.93
C ALA A 325 17.65 -5.63 0.71
N PHE A 326 16.59 -6.39 0.45
CA PHE A 326 15.74 -6.22 -0.72
C PHE A 326 14.36 -5.62 -0.40
N TYR A 327 13.94 -5.48 0.86
CA TYR A 327 12.58 -5.01 1.16
C TYR A 327 12.31 -3.58 0.70
N ASN A 328 13.32 -2.72 0.69
CA ASN A 328 13.16 -1.37 0.16
C ASN A 328 12.89 -1.35 -1.35
N PHE A 329 13.19 -2.43 -2.08
CA PHE A 329 12.94 -2.52 -3.51
C PHE A 329 11.49 -2.19 -3.88
N GLN A 330 10.51 -2.65 -3.10
CA GLN A 330 9.10 -2.37 -3.39
C GLN A 330 8.78 -0.87 -3.36
N MET A 331 9.55 -0.05 -2.64
CA MET A 331 9.29 1.38 -2.43
C MET A 331 9.96 2.28 -3.45
N VAL A 332 11.08 1.84 -4.00
CA VAL A 332 12.01 2.73 -4.75
C VAL A 332 12.68 2.01 -5.92
N GLY A 333 12.41 0.72 -6.10
CA GLY A 333 13.05 -0.12 -7.10
C GLY A 333 14.55 -0.25 -6.85
N ILE A 334 15.31 -0.38 -7.93
CA ILE A 334 16.78 -0.37 -7.86
C ILE A 334 17.35 1.05 -7.72
N ASP A 335 16.60 2.07 -8.14
CA ASP A 335 17.02 3.47 -8.18
C ASP A 335 16.75 4.19 -6.86
N GLU A 336 17.13 3.53 -5.76
CA GLU A 336 17.18 4.17 -4.45
C GLU A 336 17.96 5.49 -4.54
N PRO A 337 17.44 6.61 -3.99
CA PRO A 337 18.24 7.82 -3.87
C PRO A 337 19.48 7.46 -3.05
N ILE A 338 20.63 7.39 -3.71
CA ILE A 338 21.92 7.31 -3.04
C ILE A 338 22.09 8.67 -2.37
N LEU A 339 21.67 8.77 -1.10
CA LEU A 339 22.25 9.76 -0.22
C LEU A 339 23.70 9.31 -0.04
N GLU A 340 24.66 10.24 0.03
CA GLU A 340 26.07 9.89 0.25
C GLU A 340 26.27 9.01 1.52
N GLU A 341 25.26 8.96 2.39
CA GLU A 341 25.22 8.17 3.62
C GLU A 341 24.46 6.83 3.52
N THR A 342 23.75 6.51 2.43
CA THR A 342 23.02 5.22 2.31
C THR A 342 23.88 4.12 1.70
N VAL A 343 24.67 3.45 2.54
CA VAL A 343 25.53 2.34 2.12
C VAL A 343 24.77 1.06 1.70
N TRP A 344 23.50 0.93 2.11
CA TRP A 344 22.68 -0.29 1.93
C TRP A 344 21.79 -0.30 0.67
N SER A 345 22.04 0.58 -0.31
CA SER A 345 21.26 0.54 -1.56
C SER A 345 21.57 -0.69 -2.42
N ILE A 346 20.59 -1.18 -3.17
CA ILE A 346 20.75 -2.32 -4.08
C ILE A 346 21.81 -2.04 -5.17
N ARG A 347 21.95 -0.78 -5.61
CA ARG A 347 23.03 -0.39 -6.55
C ARG A 347 24.41 -0.57 -5.93
N ASN A 348 24.61 -0.14 -4.69
CA ASN A 348 25.87 -0.33 -3.98
C ASN A 348 26.13 -1.83 -3.74
N PHE A 349 25.08 -2.60 -3.43
CA PHE A 349 25.21 -4.04 -3.29
C PHE A 349 25.64 -4.69 -4.61
N CYS A 350 25.04 -4.30 -5.73
CA CYS A 350 25.43 -4.80 -7.04
C CYS A 350 26.83 -4.39 -7.45
N GLU A 351 27.24 -3.15 -7.17
CA GLU A 351 28.63 -2.73 -7.40
C GLU A 351 29.60 -3.58 -6.59
N HIS A 352 29.28 -3.87 -5.32
CA HIS A 352 30.09 -4.72 -4.46
C HIS A 352 30.19 -6.16 -5.00
N MET A 353 29.06 -6.79 -5.31
CA MET A 353 29.02 -8.16 -5.84
C MET A 353 29.73 -8.30 -7.21
N ASN A 354 29.77 -7.23 -8.00
CA ASN A 354 30.37 -7.23 -9.33
C ASN A 354 31.86 -6.92 -9.34
N ARG A 355 32.51 -6.70 -8.19
CA ARG A 355 33.93 -6.34 -8.12
C ARG A 355 34.77 -7.37 -7.37
N ASP A 356 35.98 -7.58 -7.88
CA ASP A 356 37.08 -8.22 -7.15
C ASP A 356 38.33 -7.36 -7.33
N GLY A 357 38.54 -6.43 -6.39
CA GLY A 357 39.53 -5.37 -6.53
C GLY A 357 39.28 -4.52 -7.78
N LYS A 358 40.15 -4.68 -8.79
CA LYS A 358 40.02 -3.98 -10.09
C LYS A 358 39.27 -4.80 -11.15
N LEU A 359 39.00 -6.08 -10.90
CA LEU A 359 38.28 -6.95 -11.81
C LEU A 359 36.78 -6.65 -11.73
N VAL A 360 36.10 -6.80 -12.87
CA VAL A 360 34.65 -6.61 -12.99
C VAL A 360 34.02 -7.90 -13.48
N SER A 361 32.90 -8.29 -12.86
CA SER A 361 32.16 -9.50 -13.21
C SER A 361 31.63 -9.42 -14.65
N PRO A 362 31.79 -10.49 -15.45
CA PRO A 362 31.15 -10.53 -16.76
C PRO A 362 29.63 -10.69 -16.64
N VAL A 363 28.89 -10.44 -17.73
CA VAL A 363 27.41 -10.46 -17.74
C VAL A 363 26.84 -11.82 -17.33
N GLU A 364 27.55 -12.92 -17.64
CA GLU A 364 27.20 -14.27 -17.20
C GLU A 364 27.44 -14.56 -15.70
N GLY A 365 28.03 -13.61 -14.97
CA GLY A 365 28.45 -13.74 -13.58
C GLY A 365 29.80 -14.42 -13.42
N TRP A 366 30.37 -14.34 -12.21
CA TRP A 366 31.69 -14.89 -11.92
C TRP A 366 31.78 -16.41 -12.09
N GLU A 367 30.74 -17.13 -11.69
CA GLU A 367 30.73 -18.60 -11.69
C GLU A 367 30.78 -19.18 -13.11
N ASN A 368 30.22 -18.46 -14.09
CA ASN A 368 30.13 -18.89 -15.48
C ASN A 368 31.08 -18.16 -16.42
N ALA A 369 31.97 -17.32 -15.88
CA ALA A 369 32.94 -16.57 -16.65
C ALA A 369 33.70 -17.49 -17.63
N LYS A 370 33.76 -17.10 -18.90
CA LYS A 370 34.49 -17.85 -19.93
C LYS A 370 36.00 -17.84 -19.70
N ASP A 371 36.52 -16.71 -19.20
CA ASP A 371 37.91 -16.60 -18.76
C ASP A 371 38.07 -17.21 -17.37
N SER A 372 38.88 -18.27 -17.27
CA SER A 372 39.16 -18.94 -16.00
C SER A 372 39.79 -18.01 -14.95
N ALA A 373 40.50 -16.95 -15.36
CA ALA A 373 41.09 -15.99 -14.43
C ALA A 373 40.02 -15.17 -13.67
N LEU A 374 38.85 -14.99 -14.28
CA LEU A 374 37.72 -14.28 -13.69
C LEU A 374 36.79 -15.22 -12.89
N ARG A 375 37.03 -16.53 -12.89
CA ARG A 375 36.08 -17.47 -12.28
C ARG A 375 36.07 -17.34 -10.75
N ARG A 376 34.89 -17.21 -10.16
CA ARG A 376 34.66 -17.30 -8.71
C ARG A 376 33.45 -18.20 -8.44
N ASP A 377 33.58 -19.12 -7.50
CA ASP A 377 32.53 -20.07 -7.16
C ASP A 377 31.49 -19.46 -6.20
N GLY A 378 30.49 -20.28 -5.85
CA GLY A 378 29.43 -19.88 -4.92
C GLY A 378 29.94 -19.54 -3.52
N GLU A 379 31.00 -20.20 -3.04
CA GLU A 379 31.61 -19.88 -1.75
C GLU A 379 32.18 -18.47 -1.76
N TRP A 380 32.96 -18.13 -2.79
CA TRP A 380 33.50 -16.80 -2.95
C TRP A 380 32.39 -15.75 -3.06
N ASN A 381 31.34 -16.01 -3.86
CA ASN A 381 30.21 -15.09 -4.00
C ASN A 381 29.46 -14.89 -2.66
N ALA A 382 29.29 -15.95 -1.86
CA ALA A 382 28.70 -15.83 -0.52
C ALA A 382 29.55 -15.00 0.43
N ARG A 383 30.89 -15.15 0.39
CA ARG A 383 31.81 -14.31 1.16
C ARG A 383 31.80 -12.86 0.69
N GLN A 384 31.69 -12.61 -0.62
CA GLN A 384 31.53 -11.25 -1.13
C GLN A 384 30.25 -10.62 -0.60
N TRP A 385 29.11 -11.30 -0.68
CA TRP A 385 27.86 -10.79 -0.10
C TRP A 385 28.03 -10.47 1.38
N ALA A 386 28.52 -11.42 2.18
CA ALA A 386 28.71 -11.22 3.61
C ALA A 386 29.61 -10.02 3.93
N SER A 387 30.64 -9.76 3.12
CA SER A 387 31.57 -8.65 3.29
C SER A 387 31.02 -7.27 2.89
N TRP A 388 29.83 -7.21 2.28
CA TRP A 388 29.22 -5.94 1.89
C TRP A 388 28.82 -5.12 3.15
N PRO A 389 29.40 -3.93 3.37
CA PRO A 389 29.14 -3.15 4.60
C PRO A 389 27.66 -2.78 4.79
N GLY A 390 26.95 -2.55 3.68
CA GLY A 390 25.54 -2.20 3.71
C GLY A 390 24.64 -3.27 4.34
N PHE A 391 25.03 -4.55 4.27
CA PHE A 391 24.27 -5.63 4.88
C PHE A 391 24.22 -5.45 6.40
N ILE A 392 25.37 -5.37 7.07
CA ILE A 392 25.41 -5.32 8.52
C ILE A 392 24.89 -3.99 9.07
N GLU A 393 25.10 -2.88 8.36
CA GLU A 393 24.52 -1.59 8.73
C GLU A 393 22.99 -1.62 8.68
N TYR A 394 22.41 -2.26 7.66
CA TYR A 394 20.96 -2.45 7.58
C TYR A 394 20.44 -3.32 8.73
N ILE A 395 21.10 -4.46 8.99
CA ILE A 395 20.73 -5.39 10.08
C ILE A 395 20.75 -4.70 11.46
N LYS A 396 21.72 -3.82 11.70
CA LYS A 396 21.77 -2.99 12.91
C LYS A 396 20.67 -1.94 12.95
N ALA A 397 20.38 -1.29 11.83
CA ALA A 397 19.34 -0.26 11.74
C ALA A 397 17.93 -0.80 12.05
N ILE A 398 17.67 -2.07 11.74
CA ILE A 398 16.40 -2.74 12.08
C ILE A 398 16.39 -3.38 13.48
N GLY A 399 17.47 -3.23 14.25
CA GLY A 399 17.52 -3.56 15.69
C GLY A 399 18.25 -4.85 16.07
N TYR A 400 18.97 -5.50 15.16
CA TYR A 400 19.79 -6.68 15.51
C TYR A 400 21.22 -6.28 15.85
N ASP A 401 21.72 -6.80 16.97
CA ASP A 401 23.11 -6.58 17.40
C ASP A 401 24.03 -7.67 16.84
N CYS A 402 24.49 -7.48 15.61
CA CYS A 402 25.34 -8.41 14.89
C CYS A 402 26.61 -7.70 14.42
N ASN A 403 27.77 -8.36 14.47
CA ASN A 403 29.06 -7.72 14.13
C ASN A 403 29.49 -7.93 12.68
N GLY A 404 28.82 -8.84 11.97
CA GLY A 404 29.01 -9.05 10.55
C GLY A 404 30.32 -9.76 10.20
N TYR A 405 30.70 -9.65 8.93
CA TYR A 405 31.89 -10.29 8.37
C TYR A 405 33.18 -9.90 9.10
N ASN A 406 33.93 -10.91 9.58
CA ASN A 406 35.13 -10.75 10.42
C ASN A 406 34.90 -10.00 11.75
N GLY A 407 33.65 -9.86 12.21
CA GLY A 407 33.33 -9.23 13.49
C GLY A 407 33.76 -10.06 14.70
N ALA A 408 34.29 -9.42 15.74
CA ALA A 408 34.62 -10.06 17.00
C ALA A 408 33.51 -9.87 18.05
N GLN A 409 33.32 -10.86 18.93
CA GLN A 409 32.88 -10.68 20.33
C GLN A 409 31.43 -10.24 20.66
N ALA A 410 30.42 -10.46 19.80
CA ALA A 410 29.01 -10.48 20.24
C ALA A 410 28.27 -11.66 19.60
N SER A 411 27.40 -12.32 20.38
CA SER A 411 26.54 -13.41 19.90
C SER A 411 25.28 -12.82 19.26
N CYS A 412 25.28 -12.69 17.93
CA CYS A 412 24.13 -12.23 17.15
C CYS A 412 22.95 -13.21 17.34
N SER A 413 21.79 -12.71 17.80
CA SER A 413 20.55 -13.49 17.98
C SER A 413 19.45 -12.91 17.08
N LEU A 414 18.92 -13.74 16.19
CA LEU A 414 17.99 -13.34 15.14
C LEU A 414 16.53 -13.63 15.50
N ARG A 415 16.28 -14.59 16.39
CA ARG A 415 14.92 -14.92 16.84
C ARG A 415 14.39 -13.85 17.78
N SER A 416 13.82 -12.81 17.19
CA SER A 416 13.09 -11.75 17.88
C SER A 416 11.61 -11.79 17.48
N GLY A 417 10.74 -11.48 18.45
CA GLY A 417 9.33 -11.22 18.12
C GLY A 417 9.23 -9.89 17.38
N THR A 418 8.23 -9.76 16.50
CA THR A 418 7.91 -8.46 15.88
C THR A 418 7.64 -7.38 16.90
N ASP A 419 8.29 -6.22 16.71
CA ASP A 419 8.09 -5.00 17.50
C ASP A 419 7.43 -3.90 16.65
N GLY A 420 6.84 -2.92 17.32
CA GLY A 420 6.02 -1.87 16.71
C GLY A 420 4.55 -2.28 16.63
N ALA A 421 3.67 -1.40 17.09
CA ALA A 421 2.22 -1.66 17.15
C ALA A 421 1.64 -2.02 15.78
N ASP A 422 1.96 -1.22 14.76
CA ASP A 422 1.48 -1.43 13.38
C ASP A 422 2.01 -2.75 12.81
N ASN A 423 3.30 -3.09 13.02
CA ASN A 423 3.88 -4.33 12.51
C ASN A 423 3.25 -5.56 13.17
N ILE A 424 2.95 -5.49 14.47
CA ILE A 424 2.29 -6.58 15.20
C ILE A 424 0.84 -6.74 14.69
N ALA A 425 0.12 -5.64 14.49
CA ALA A 425 -1.22 -5.65 13.91
C ALA A 425 -1.22 -6.22 12.49
N TRP A 426 -0.26 -5.83 11.66
CA TRP A 426 -0.12 -6.36 10.31
C TRP A 426 0.25 -7.85 10.32
N LEU A 427 1.22 -8.25 11.13
CA LEU A 427 1.60 -9.66 11.28
C LEU A 427 0.38 -10.50 11.70
N TRP A 428 -0.47 -9.99 12.57
CA TRP A 428 -1.72 -10.65 12.91
C TRP A 428 -2.61 -10.90 11.69
N GLN A 429 -2.85 -9.87 10.87
CA GLN A 429 -3.67 -10.00 9.66
C GLN A 429 -3.09 -11.01 8.67
N VAL A 430 -1.76 -11.04 8.52
CA VAL A 430 -1.07 -12.01 7.67
C VAL A 430 -1.17 -13.43 8.24
N CYS A 431 -0.98 -13.62 9.55
CA CYS A 431 -1.05 -14.92 10.22
C CYS A 431 -2.48 -15.48 10.31
N SER A 432 -3.50 -14.63 10.34
CA SER A 432 -4.90 -15.03 10.56
C SER A 432 -5.75 -15.09 9.29
N GLU A 433 -5.59 -14.16 8.35
CA GLU A 433 -6.46 -14.05 7.16
C GLU A 433 -5.70 -14.17 5.84
N TRP A 434 -4.72 -13.30 5.62
CA TRP A 434 -4.25 -13.04 4.27
C TRP A 434 -3.26 -14.08 3.77
N GLY A 435 -2.29 -14.49 4.60
CA GLY A 435 -1.11 -15.20 4.11
C GLY A 435 -0.41 -14.37 3.04
N TYR A 436 0.75 -13.82 3.32
CA TYR A 436 1.57 -13.11 2.35
C TYR A 436 3.01 -13.39 2.69
N TYR A 437 3.30 -14.66 2.98
CA TYR A 437 4.59 -15.06 3.44
C TYR A 437 5.53 -15.02 2.25
N GLN A 438 6.50 -14.10 2.28
CA GLN A 438 7.50 -13.89 1.23
C GLN A 438 8.53 -15.01 1.26
N THR A 439 8.07 -16.23 0.99
CA THR A 439 8.85 -17.45 1.08
C THR A 439 9.96 -17.49 0.05
N GLY A 440 11.02 -18.25 0.31
CA GLY A 440 12.16 -18.46 -0.59
C GLY A 440 11.75 -18.87 -2.00
N ASN A 441 12.52 -18.44 -3.00
CA ASN A 441 12.23 -18.65 -4.42
C ASN A 441 13.26 -19.57 -5.11
N PRO A 442 13.37 -20.86 -4.69
CA PRO A 442 14.35 -21.77 -5.28
C PRO A 442 14.10 -21.93 -6.79
N GLY A 443 15.15 -21.74 -7.58
CA GLY A 443 15.03 -21.73 -9.04
C GLY A 443 16.09 -20.87 -9.74
N PRO A 444 15.92 -20.60 -11.04
CA PRO A 444 16.89 -19.85 -11.83
C PRO A 444 17.03 -18.37 -11.40
N ASP A 445 15.99 -17.80 -10.80
CA ASP A 445 15.90 -16.40 -10.34
C ASP A 445 16.06 -16.28 -8.81
N GLN A 446 16.60 -17.32 -8.16
CA GLN A 446 16.67 -17.38 -6.70
C GLN A 446 17.57 -16.28 -6.11
N ILE A 447 16.98 -15.41 -5.30
CA ILE A 447 17.69 -14.42 -4.46
C ILE A 447 17.34 -14.58 -2.98
N MET A 448 16.26 -15.29 -2.67
CA MET A 448 15.85 -15.61 -1.32
C MET A 448 16.13 -17.08 -1.02
N SER A 449 16.68 -17.35 0.16
CA SER A 449 17.00 -18.71 0.62
C SER A 449 15.74 -19.57 0.74
N LYS A 450 15.85 -20.85 0.34
CA LYS A 450 14.75 -21.83 0.43
C LYS A 450 14.25 -22.07 1.87
N PHE A 451 15.06 -21.71 2.87
CA PHE A 451 14.72 -21.88 4.30
C PHE A 451 13.81 -20.78 4.85
N SER A 452 13.58 -19.69 4.11
CA SER A 452 12.45 -18.80 4.41
C SER A 452 11.16 -19.48 3.92
N ASP A 453 10.75 -20.55 4.58
CA ASP A 453 9.65 -21.41 4.16
C ASP A 453 8.41 -21.26 5.06
N LEU A 454 7.36 -22.02 4.75
CA LEU A 454 6.12 -21.98 5.53
C LEU A 454 6.33 -22.39 7.00
N GLU A 455 7.29 -23.25 7.30
CA GLU A 455 7.61 -23.65 8.67
C GLU A 455 8.24 -22.50 9.44
N HIS A 456 9.15 -21.75 8.81
CA HIS A 456 9.68 -20.51 9.37
C HIS A 456 8.58 -19.50 9.68
N TRP A 457 7.69 -19.23 8.71
CA TRP A 457 6.58 -18.29 8.91
C TRP A 457 5.59 -18.75 9.98
N LYS A 458 5.31 -20.06 10.06
CA LYS A 458 4.53 -20.66 11.15
C LYS A 458 5.23 -20.45 12.50
N SER A 459 6.55 -20.64 12.56
CA SER A 459 7.35 -20.38 13.75
C SER A 459 7.30 -18.92 14.18
N LYS A 460 7.35 -17.99 13.22
CA LYS A 460 7.24 -16.54 13.46
C LYS A 460 5.88 -16.15 14.00
N CYS A 461 4.79 -16.59 13.37
CA CYS A 461 3.43 -16.39 13.89
C CYS A 461 3.29 -16.99 15.29
N GLY A 462 3.78 -18.22 15.50
CA GLY A 462 3.77 -18.91 16.78
C GLY A 462 4.66 -18.25 17.84
N LEU A 463 5.72 -17.52 17.49
CA LEU A 463 6.54 -16.76 18.43
C LEU A 463 5.81 -15.51 18.93
N ASN A 464 5.10 -14.83 18.03
CA ASN A 464 4.40 -13.59 18.28
C ASN A 464 3.03 -13.77 18.97
N PHE A 465 2.34 -14.88 18.69
CA PHE A 465 0.99 -15.18 19.19
C PHE A 465 0.97 -16.54 19.90
N LYS A 466 1.72 -16.65 21.00
CA LYS A 466 1.99 -17.92 21.73
C LYS A 466 1.16 -18.16 22.97
N ASP A 467 0.35 -17.19 23.38
CA ASP A 467 -0.41 -17.33 24.61
C ASP A 467 -1.58 -18.32 24.45
N LYS A 468 -2.21 -18.70 25.56
CA LYS A 468 -3.19 -19.79 25.60
C LYS A 468 -4.45 -19.51 24.79
N THR A 469 -4.76 -18.26 24.47
CA THR A 469 -5.95 -17.90 23.69
C THR A 469 -5.69 -17.97 22.19
N ALA A 470 -4.42 -18.01 21.77
CA ALA A 470 -4.05 -18.06 20.36
C ALA A 470 -4.69 -19.24 19.62
N LYS A 471 -4.82 -20.40 20.26
CA LYS A 471 -5.45 -21.61 19.69
C LYS A 471 -6.90 -21.39 19.20
N ASP A 472 -7.61 -20.40 19.76
CA ASP A 472 -8.99 -20.10 19.41
C ASP A 472 -9.09 -19.26 18.11
N TRP A 473 -7.95 -18.71 17.66
CA TRP A 473 -7.88 -17.80 16.51
C TRP A 473 -6.89 -18.25 15.43
N LEU A 474 -5.75 -18.81 15.83
CA LEU A 474 -4.71 -19.37 14.98
C LEU A 474 -4.77 -20.89 15.11
N THR A 475 -5.44 -21.52 14.15
CA THR A 475 -5.50 -22.98 14.01
C THR A 475 -4.37 -23.50 13.13
N GLU A 476 -4.17 -24.82 13.07
CA GLU A 476 -3.21 -25.44 12.13
C GLU A 476 -3.49 -25.09 10.66
N ALA A 477 -4.73 -24.76 10.30
CA ALA A 477 -5.09 -24.34 8.95
C ALA A 477 -4.74 -22.86 8.67
N SER A 478 -4.48 -22.06 9.71
CA SER A 478 -4.34 -20.60 9.61
C SER A 478 -3.03 -20.19 8.94
N PRO A 479 -3.04 -19.13 8.11
CA PRO A 479 -4.22 -18.44 7.59
C PRO A 479 -4.94 -19.31 6.54
N ASP A 480 -6.27 -19.44 6.58
CA ASP A 480 -7.01 -20.14 5.52
C ASP A 480 -7.23 -19.19 4.33
N THR A 481 -6.20 -19.10 3.47
CA THR A 481 -6.21 -18.14 2.36
C THR A 481 -7.25 -18.47 1.30
N ASN A 482 -7.64 -19.74 1.16
CA ASN A 482 -8.69 -20.14 0.23
C ASN A 482 -10.06 -19.61 0.71
N LEU A 483 -10.35 -19.73 2.01
CA LEU A 483 -11.54 -19.12 2.59
C LEU A 483 -11.53 -17.59 2.45
N THR A 484 -10.36 -16.95 2.66
CA THR A 484 -10.17 -15.51 2.42
C THR A 484 -10.51 -15.13 0.98
N ASN A 485 -10.02 -15.88 -0.02
CA ASN A 485 -10.32 -15.61 -1.44
C ASN A 485 -11.80 -15.87 -1.78
N ILE A 486 -12.43 -16.92 -1.25
CA ILE A 486 -13.87 -17.14 -1.41
C ILE A 486 -14.66 -15.95 -0.83
N ARG A 487 -14.24 -15.44 0.33
CA ARG A 487 -14.92 -14.38 1.07
C ARG A 487 -14.79 -13.00 0.43
N TYR A 488 -13.65 -12.72 -0.21
CA TYR A 488 -13.33 -11.40 -0.74
C TYR A 488 -13.29 -11.33 -2.28
N GLY A 489 -13.14 -12.47 -2.96
CA GLY A 489 -13.21 -12.62 -4.41
C GLY A 489 -11.89 -13.00 -5.08
N GLY A 490 -10.75 -12.72 -4.44
CA GLY A 490 -9.43 -13.01 -5.01
C GLY A 490 -9.26 -12.42 -6.42
N TRP A 491 -8.54 -13.15 -7.27
CA TRP A 491 -8.31 -12.83 -8.67
C TRP A 491 -9.54 -12.82 -9.58
N ASP A 492 -10.63 -13.49 -9.19
CA ASP A 492 -11.74 -13.79 -10.11
C ASP A 492 -12.86 -12.73 -10.12
N ASP A 493 -12.73 -11.67 -9.33
CA ASP A 493 -13.83 -10.71 -9.13
C ASP A 493 -13.41 -9.22 -9.22
N PRO A 494 -12.87 -8.77 -10.37
CA PRO A 494 -12.64 -7.34 -10.62
C PRO A 494 -13.96 -6.57 -10.73
N GLN A 495 -14.02 -5.37 -10.14
CA GLN A 495 -15.27 -4.63 -9.96
C GLN A 495 -15.48 -3.49 -10.98
N PRO A 496 -16.73 -3.24 -11.43
CA PRO A 496 -17.08 -2.06 -12.24
C PRO A 496 -16.77 -0.75 -11.52
N ARG A 497 -16.55 0.33 -12.29
CA ARG A 497 -16.20 1.66 -11.78
C ARG A 497 -15.00 1.63 -10.82
N THR A 498 -14.08 0.70 -11.05
CA THR A 498 -12.82 0.61 -10.32
C THR A 498 -11.68 0.71 -11.30
N PHE A 499 -10.72 1.57 -11.00
CA PHE A 499 -9.50 1.71 -11.77
C PHE A 499 -8.39 0.94 -11.07
N TYR A 500 -7.87 -0.08 -11.75
CA TYR A 500 -6.83 -0.96 -11.24
C TYR A 500 -5.48 -0.57 -11.84
N THR A 501 -4.46 -0.39 -11.01
CA THR A 501 -3.12 -0.07 -11.52
C THR A 501 -2.06 -0.89 -10.81
N VAL A 502 -0.93 -1.09 -11.46
CA VAL A 502 0.24 -1.73 -10.86
C VAL A 502 1.50 -1.34 -11.63
N SER A 503 2.65 -1.39 -10.97
CA SER A 503 3.94 -1.24 -11.65
C SER A 503 4.46 -2.57 -12.19
N GLU A 504 5.22 -2.53 -13.28
CA GLU A 504 5.99 -3.68 -13.75
C GLU A 504 6.99 -4.21 -12.72
N ASN A 505 7.66 -3.34 -11.96
CA ASN A 505 8.65 -3.75 -10.96
C ASN A 505 8.02 -4.00 -9.58
N ASP A 506 6.70 -3.88 -9.43
CA ASP A 506 6.07 -4.09 -8.13
C ASP A 506 6.06 -5.58 -7.77
N PRO A 507 6.77 -6.02 -6.71
CA PRO A 507 6.81 -7.44 -6.36
C PRO A 507 5.45 -7.97 -5.87
N TRP A 508 4.51 -7.10 -5.50
CA TRP A 508 3.13 -7.48 -5.17
C TRP A 508 2.25 -7.72 -6.40
N SER A 509 2.72 -7.36 -7.60
CA SER A 509 1.96 -7.54 -8.84
C SER A 509 1.51 -8.98 -9.06
N SER A 510 2.26 -9.97 -8.55
CA SER A 510 1.92 -11.39 -8.69
C SER A 510 0.60 -11.76 -8.03
N LEU A 511 0.13 -10.99 -7.05
CA LEU A 511 -1.14 -11.21 -6.34
C LEU A 511 -2.24 -10.23 -6.78
N GLY A 512 -1.93 -9.32 -7.70
CA GLY A 512 -2.88 -8.40 -8.29
C GLY A 512 -3.61 -9.00 -9.49
N PHE A 513 -4.54 -8.24 -10.07
CA PHE A 513 -5.28 -8.66 -11.26
C PHE A 513 -4.43 -8.64 -12.54
N LEU A 514 -3.56 -7.64 -12.66
CA LEU A 514 -2.97 -7.25 -13.94
C LEU A 514 -1.68 -8.02 -14.26
N GLU A 515 -1.57 -8.49 -15.50
CA GLU A 515 -0.34 -9.08 -16.01
C GLU A 515 0.75 -8.01 -16.17
N THR A 516 1.97 -8.34 -15.74
CA THR A 516 3.15 -7.48 -15.90
C THR A 516 4.28 -8.23 -16.62
N ARG A 517 5.25 -7.48 -17.17
CA ARG A 517 6.36 -8.06 -17.93
C ARG A 517 7.14 -9.14 -17.18
N PHE A 518 7.25 -9.03 -15.86
CA PHE A 518 8.04 -9.96 -15.03
C PHE A 518 7.24 -11.16 -14.52
N LEU A 519 5.92 -11.19 -14.77
CA LEU A 519 5.03 -12.28 -14.39
C LEU A 519 4.64 -13.20 -15.56
N ALA A 520 4.75 -12.70 -16.79
CA ALA A 520 4.31 -13.41 -18.00
C ALA A 520 4.82 -14.87 -18.04
N ASN A 521 3.89 -15.83 -18.12
CA ASN A 521 4.12 -17.28 -18.14
C ASN A 521 4.80 -17.88 -16.90
N LYS A 522 4.79 -17.19 -15.76
CA LYS A 522 5.54 -17.56 -14.55
C LYS A 522 4.73 -17.49 -13.25
N THR A 523 3.46 -17.14 -13.36
CA THR A 523 2.48 -17.12 -12.28
C THR A 523 1.21 -17.84 -12.71
N ASP A 524 0.45 -18.30 -11.73
CA ASP A 524 -0.92 -18.80 -11.87
C ASP A 524 -1.96 -17.67 -11.79
N ALA A 525 -1.53 -16.40 -11.67
CA ALA A 525 -2.43 -15.26 -11.79
C ALA A 525 -3.16 -15.30 -13.16
N PRO A 526 -4.42 -14.83 -13.23
CA PRO A 526 -5.26 -14.93 -14.43
C PRO A 526 -4.72 -14.17 -15.66
N GLY A 527 -3.71 -13.31 -15.46
CA GLY A 527 -3.06 -12.54 -16.52
C GLY A 527 -4.03 -11.58 -17.19
N LEU A 528 -4.72 -10.75 -16.39
CA LEU A 528 -5.70 -9.80 -16.91
C LEU A 528 -4.97 -8.60 -17.50
N ILE A 529 -5.43 -8.12 -18.64
CA ILE A 529 -4.76 -7.10 -19.42
C ILE A 529 -5.36 -5.75 -19.05
N ALA A 530 -4.49 -4.80 -18.70
CA ALA A 530 -4.90 -3.44 -18.45
C ALA A 530 -5.40 -2.77 -19.74
N ASN A 531 -6.63 -2.29 -19.73
CA ASN A 531 -7.26 -1.54 -20.80
C ASN A 531 -7.53 -0.12 -20.31
N SER A 532 -6.95 0.88 -20.98
CA SER A 532 -7.11 2.30 -20.63
C SER A 532 -8.35 2.96 -21.25
N THR A 533 -9.17 2.20 -21.96
CA THR A 533 -10.46 2.66 -22.50
C THR A 533 -11.44 2.83 -21.36
N VAL A 534 -11.93 4.07 -21.15
CA VAL A 534 -12.89 4.39 -20.09
C VAL A 534 -14.21 3.62 -20.32
N PRO A 535 -14.59 2.71 -19.40
CA PRO A 535 -15.83 1.96 -19.50
C PRO A 535 -17.06 2.83 -19.23
N GLY A 536 -18.23 2.38 -19.72
CA GLY A 536 -19.51 2.91 -19.28
C GLY A 536 -19.82 2.59 -17.80
N CYS A 537 -20.81 3.28 -17.23
CA CYS A 537 -21.08 3.25 -15.78
C CYS A 537 -21.38 1.87 -15.17
N ASP A 538 -22.00 0.98 -15.91
CA ASP A 538 -22.35 -0.36 -15.44
C ASP A 538 -21.64 -1.46 -16.24
N HIS A 539 -20.57 -1.10 -16.96
CA HIS A 539 -19.76 -2.05 -17.70
C HIS A 539 -18.92 -2.88 -16.72
N ARG A 540 -19.19 -4.18 -16.68
CA ARG A 540 -18.31 -5.16 -16.01
C ARG A 540 -17.13 -5.48 -16.93
N PRO A 541 -15.94 -5.78 -16.39
CA PRO A 541 -14.85 -6.36 -17.17
C PRO A 541 -15.35 -7.57 -17.97
N ILE A 542 -15.00 -7.67 -19.25
CA ILE A 542 -15.37 -8.78 -20.14
C ILE A 542 -14.09 -9.43 -20.65
N GLY A 543 -14.00 -10.75 -20.55
CA GLY A 543 -12.82 -11.49 -20.97
C GLY A 543 -11.62 -11.16 -20.10
N LYS A 544 -10.47 -10.87 -20.71
CA LYS A 544 -9.23 -10.54 -20.00
C LYS A 544 -9.03 -9.05 -19.74
N ASP A 545 -9.86 -8.18 -20.30
CA ASP A 545 -9.65 -6.74 -20.24
C ASP A 545 -10.22 -6.14 -18.95
N ILE A 546 -9.38 -5.43 -18.19
CA ILE A 546 -9.76 -4.69 -16.99
C ILE A 546 -9.43 -3.22 -17.18
N PHE A 547 -10.34 -2.33 -16.76
CA PHE A 547 -10.05 -0.90 -16.75
C PHE A 547 -8.91 -0.57 -15.79
N GLY A 548 -7.78 -0.19 -16.36
CA GLY A 548 -6.55 -0.10 -15.58
C GLY A 548 -5.35 0.39 -16.36
N PHE A 549 -4.21 0.39 -15.68
CA PHE A 549 -2.94 0.81 -16.24
C PHE A 549 -1.77 0.06 -15.60
N VAL A 550 -0.90 -0.52 -16.43
CA VAL A 550 0.40 -1.06 -16.01
C VAL A 550 1.46 -0.04 -16.42
N PHE A 551 2.17 0.53 -15.46
CA PHE A 551 3.21 1.52 -15.74
C PHE A 551 4.60 0.89 -15.71
N LYS A 552 5.46 1.39 -16.61
CA LYS A 552 6.83 0.92 -16.80
C LYS A 552 7.75 1.44 -15.69
N ASP A 553 8.62 0.57 -15.19
CA ASP A 553 9.74 0.88 -14.27
C ASP A 553 9.38 1.60 -12.94
N GLY A 554 8.11 1.66 -12.54
CA GLY A 554 7.72 2.29 -11.27
C GLY A 554 7.85 1.36 -10.06
N PHE A 555 7.43 1.82 -8.89
CA PHE A 555 7.41 1.05 -7.65
C PHE A 555 5.99 0.94 -7.08
N HIS A 556 5.84 0.21 -5.97
CA HIS A 556 4.55 -0.08 -5.35
C HIS A 556 3.79 1.22 -4.99
N GLY A 557 2.55 1.36 -5.47
CA GLY A 557 1.69 2.51 -5.16
C GLY A 557 2.12 3.86 -5.75
N ALA A 558 3.11 3.89 -6.66
CA ALA A 558 3.72 5.13 -7.16
C ALA A 558 2.76 6.07 -7.90
N ASP A 559 1.69 5.53 -8.47
CA ASP A 559 0.68 6.23 -9.26
C ASP A 559 -0.22 7.17 -8.44
N LEU A 560 -0.31 6.97 -7.11
CA LEU A 560 -1.02 7.91 -6.22
C LEU A 560 -0.14 9.11 -5.85
N LEU A 561 1.19 8.99 -5.94
CA LEU A 561 2.15 10.05 -5.67
C LEU A 561 2.25 11.04 -6.84
N SER A 562 2.81 12.23 -6.63
CA SER A 562 3.00 13.24 -7.69
C SER A 562 4.26 13.01 -8.54
N VAL A 563 4.50 11.78 -9.00
CA VAL A 563 5.68 11.34 -9.77
C VAL A 563 5.35 11.06 -11.25
N ARG A 564 6.33 10.61 -12.05
CA ARG A 564 6.13 10.30 -13.49
C ARG A 564 4.99 9.29 -13.70
N ALA A 565 4.97 8.19 -12.93
CA ALA A 565 3.94 7.15 -13.05
C ALA A 565 2.51 7.72 -12.98
N SER A 566 2.29 8.73 -12.13
CA SER A 566 0.96 9.32 -11.96
C SER A 566 0.55 10.35 -13.01
N GLN A 567 1.48 10.79 -13.87
CA GLN A 567 1.15 11.71 -14.96
C GLN A 567 0.27 11.03 -16.01
N GLU A 568 0.33 9.69 -16.10
CA GLU A 568 -0.44 8.90 -17.06
C GLU A 568 -1.75 8.39 -16.44
N THR A 569 -1.73 7.96 -15.18
CA THR A 569 -2.89 7.38 -14.50
C THR A 569 -3.94 8.41 -14.09
N TYR A 570 -3.51 9.59 -13.61
CA TYR A 570 -4.44 10.63 -13.15
C TYR A 570 -5.41 11.09 -14.26
N PRO A 571 -4.97 11.46 -15.48
CA PRO A 571 -5.89 11.88 -16.55
C PRO A 571 -6.87 10.78 -16.96
N LEU A 572 -6.46 9.51 -16.91
CA LEU A 572 -7.32 8.36 -17.22
C LEU A 572 -8.43 8.22 -16.18
N PHE A 573 -8.06 8.23 -14.89
CA PHE A 573 -9.06 8.12 -13.82
C PHE A 573 -9.98 9.35 -13.76
N ALA A 574 -9.45 10.56 -13.97
CA ALA A 574 -10.26 11.76 -14.06
C ALA A 574 -11.28 11.66 -15.22
N SER A 575 -10.86 11.20 -16.40
CA SER A 575 -11.77 10.97 -17.54
C SER A 575 -12.84 9.92 -17.23
N ALA A 576 -12.49 8.90 -16.44
CA ALA A 576 -13.44 7.91 -15.98
C ALA A 576 -14.47 8.50 -15.01
N LEU A 577 -14.05 9.33 -14.06
CA LEU A 577 -14.97 10.05 -13.17
C LEU A 577 -15.88 11.03 -13.93
N GLU A 578 -15.37 11.75 -14.93
CA GLU A 578 -16.20 12.59 -15.81
C GLU A 578 -17.30 11.78 -16.52
N THR A 579 -16.98 10.54 -16.90
CA THR A 579 -17.93 9.63 -17.54
C THR A 579 -18.91 9.02 -16.54
N TRP A 580 -18.45 8.68 -15.34
CA TRP A 580 -19.25 7.95 -14.36
C TRP A 580 -20.11 8.85 -13.50
N LEU A 581 -19.62 9.98 -13.00
CA LEU A 581 -20.37 10.85 -12.07
C LEU A 581 -21.79 11.21 -12.54
N PRO A 582 -22.06 11.46 -13.83
CA PRO A 582 -23.43 11.67 -14.32
C PRO A 582 -24.40 10.51 -14.08
N CYS A 583 -23.89 9.29 -13.85
CA CYS A 583 -24.67 8.10 -13.54
C CYS A 583 -25.00 7.94 -12.05
N PHE A 584 -24.47 8.80 -11.17
CA PHE A 584 -24.80 8.74 -9.75
C PHE A 584 -26.29 9.06 -9.52
N LYS A 585 -27.01 8.13 -8.89
CA LYS A 585 -28.43 8.27 -8.55
C LYS A 585 -28.57 8.47 -7.05
N ARG A 586 -29.02 9.66 -6.65
CA ARG A 586 -29.39 9.94 -5.26
C ARG A 586 -30.55 9.04 -4.84
N LYS A 587 -30.51 8.54 -3.61
CA LYS A 587 -31.62 7.76 -3.05
C LYS A 587 -32.81 8.69 -2.82
N ASN A 588 -33.95 8.39 -3.44
CA ASN A 588 -35.19 9.13 -3.23
C ASN A 588 -35.80 8.80 -1.86
N ASN A 589 -36.17 9.80 -1.08
CA ASN A 589 -36.80 9.63 0.25
C ASN A 589 -38.08 8.76 0.26
N ARG A 590 -38.71 8.51 -0.90
CA ARG A 590 -39.87 7.60 -1.02
C ARG A 590 -39.50 6.10 -0.95
N GLU A 591 -38.32 5.71 -1.41
CA GLU A 591 -37.88 4.30 -1.33
C GLU A 591 -37.37 3.91 0.06
N ALA A 592 -36.91 4.90 0.85
CA ALA A 592 -36.55 4.68 2.24
C ALA A 592 -37.77 4.25 3.08
N GLY A 593 -38.94 4.87 2.85
CA GLY A 593 -40.20 4.47 3.50
C GLY A 593 -40.66 3.06 3.09
N PHE A 594 -40.47 2.66 1.83
CA PHE A 594 -40.80 1.31 1.38
C PHE A 594 -39.86 0.26 1.99
N MET A 595 -38.55 0.53 2.06
CA MET A 595 -37.60 -0.39 2.69
C MET A 595 -37.68 -0.44 4.22
N GLU A 596 -38.09 0.64 4.88
CA GLU A 596 -38.47 0.65 6.30
C GLU A 596 -39.70 -0.23 6.55
N VAL A 597 -40.72 -0.13 5.70
CA VAL A 597 -41.91 -1.00 5.75
C VAL A 597 -41.54 -2.46 5.48
N VAL A 598 -40.66 -2.73 4.53
CA VAL A 598 -40.15 -4.08 4.24
C VAL A 598 -39.28 -4.61 5.38
N LYS A 599 -38.40 -3.79 5.98
CA LYS A 599 -37.62 -4.18 7.17
C LYS A 599 -38.50 -4.40 8.40
N ALA A 600 -39.60 -3.67 8.53
CA ALA A 600 -40.61 -3.90 9.57
C ALA A 600 -41.40 -5.20 9.34
N LEU A 601 -41.64 -5.58 8.08
CA LEU A 601 -42.27 -6.85 7.69
C LEU A 601 -41.35 -8.08 7.88
N PHE A 602 -40.03 -7.88 8.02
CA PHE A 602 -39.03 -8.95 8.24
C PHE A 602 -38.35 -8.89 9.61
N ARG A 603 -38.92 -8.16 10.59
CA ARG A 603 -38.54 -8.39 11.99
C ARG A 603 -39.03 -9.78 12.38
N PRO A 604 -38.20 -10.64 13.01
CA PRO A 604 -38.69 -11.87 13.60
C PRO A 604 -39.57 -11.47 14.78
N ASP A 605 -40.89 -11.59 14.63
CA ASP A 605 -41.80 -11.48 15.75
C ASP A 605 -41.49 -12.61 16.75
N PRO A 606 -41.57 -12.34 18.07
CA PRO A 606 -41.30 -13.33 19.09
C PRO A 606 -42.31 -14.48 18.97
N ILE A 607 -41.78 -15.71 19.03
CA ILE A 607 -42.52 -16.97 18.91
C ILE A 607 -43.82 -16.93 19.74
N PRO A 608 -45.01 -16.97 19.10
CA PRO A 608 -46.26 -17.24 19.79
C PRO A 608 -46.64 -18.71 19.64
N SER A 609 -46.98 -19.32 20.78
CA SER A 609 -47.56 -20.67 20.90
C SER A 609 -48.78 -20.90 20.00
N SER A 610 -48.77 -22.05 19.32
CA SER A 610 -49.87 -22.83 18.74
C SER A 610 -51.27 -22.19 18.59
N GLY A 611 -51.76 -22.11 17.35
CA GLY A 611 -53.19 -22.20 17.04
C GLY A 611 -53.63 -21.38 15.82
N GLY A 612 -54.24 -22.05 14.84
CA GLY A 612 -55.27 -21.43 13.98
C GLY A 612 -54.94 -21.14 12.53
N THR A 613 -55.57 -21.92 11.66
CA THR A 613 -55.76 -21.84 10.20
C THR A 613 -56.21 -20.50 9.61
N GLY A 614 -55.81 -20.18 8.36
CA GLY A 614 -56.72 -19.45 7.44
C GLY A 614 -56.15 -18.49 6.38
N ASN A 615 -56.16 -18.96 5.12
CA ASN A 615 -56.50 -18.27 3.86
C ASN A 615 -55.56 -17.26 3.15
N ASN A 616 -55.23 -17.66 1.92
CA ASN A 616 -54.72 -16.90 0.78
C ASN A 616 -55.58 -15.69 0.38
N LYS A 617 -54.94 -14.54 0.08
CA LYS A 617 -55.47 -13.54 -0.87
C LYS A 617 -54.38 -12.93 -1.74
N THR A 618 -54.53 -13.15 -3.04
CA THR A 618 -53.87 -12.52 -4.18
C THR A 618 -54.36 -11.08 -4.35
N ILE A 619 -53.47 -10.12 -4.63
CA ILE A 619 -53.85 -8.79 -5.16
C ILE A 619 -53.02 -8.50 -6.41
N ALA A 620 -53.74 -8.31 -7.50
CA ALA A 620 -53.25 -8.04 -8.84
C ALA A 620 -52.84 -6.56 -9.02
N ALA A 621 -51.75 -6.34 -9.76
CA ALA A 621 -51.29 -5.02 -10.19
C ALA A 621 -52.00 -4.58 -11.49
N LYS A 622 -52.38 -3.30 -11.58
CA LYS A 622 -52.74 -2.61 -12.83
C LYS A 622 -51.70 -1.53 -13.15
N PRO A 623 -51.24 -1.39 -14.41
CA PRO A 623 -50.27 -0.39 -14.80
C PRO A 623 -50.94 0.94 -15.17
N LYS A 624 -50.35 2.08 -14.79
CA LYS A 624 -50.67 3.39 -15.37
C LYS A 624 -49.45 3.99 -16.06
N GLN A 625 -49.64 4.23 -17.35
CA GLN A 625 -48.81 5.01 -18.25
C GLN A 625 -48.79 6.50 -17.86
N GLY A 626 -47.69 7.18 -18.17
CA GLY A 626 -47.58 8.63 -18.16
C GLY A 626 -46.12 9.09 -18.25
N ARG A 627 -45.61 9.27 -19.48
CA ARG A 627 -44.36 10.02 -19.76
C ARG A 627 -44.68 11.52 -19.82
N PRO A 628 -43.84 12.38 -19.25
CA PRO A 628 -43.69 13.74 -19.74
C PRO A 628 -42.38 13.93 -20.53
N ASP A 629 -42.57 14.73 -21.57
CA ASP A 629 -41.72 15.30 -22.60
C ASP A 629 -40.32 15.79 -22.17
N ASN A 630 -39.37 15.71 -23.11
CA ASN A 630 -37.93 15.74 -22.89
C ASN A 630 -37.26 16.73 -23.87
N SER A 631 -37.59 18.02 -23.77
CA SER A 631 -37.14 19.04 -24.74
C SER A 631 -36.31 20.21 -24.17
N THR A 632 -35.99 20.25 -22.87
CA THR A 632 -35.28 21.42 -22.29
C THR A 632 -33.88 21.14 -21.69
N VAL A 633 -33.36 19.91 -21.77
CA VAL A 633 -32.05 19.55 -21.15
C VAL A 633 -30.89 19.42 -22.17
N ARG A 634 -31.12 19.70 -23.46
CA ARG A 634 -30.09 19.52 -24.52
C ARG A 634 -29.16 20.71 -24.77
N GLN A 635 -29.04 21.69 -23.87
CA GLN A 635 -28.29 22.93 -24.16
C GLN A 635 -27.20 23.37 -23.18
N LEU A 636 -26.71 22.51 -22.28
CA LEU A 636 -25.50 22.82 -21.52
C LEU A 636 -24.44 21.73 -21.71
N ILE A 637 -23.28 22.18 -22.23
CA ILE A 637 -22.02 21.45 -22.48
C ILE A 637 -21.94 20.77 -23.87
N ARG A 638 -21.73 21.58 -24.92
CA ARG A 638 -20.99 21.13 -26.11
C ARG A 638 -19.55 21.63 -25.99
N VAL A 639 -18.62 20.70 -25.75
CA VAL A 639 -17.19 20.94 -26.00
C VAL A 639 -17.03 21.12 -27.51
N THR A 640 -16.40 22.21 -27.93
CA THR A 640 -16.28 22.55 -29.35
C THR A 640 -15.39 21.52 -30.08
N ASP A 641 -15.69 21.21 -31.34
CA ASP A 641 -14.89 20.26 -32.13
C ASP A 641 -13.43 20.72 -32.30
N LEU A 642 -13.18 22.02 -32.18
CA LEU A 642 -11.85 22.62 -32.12
C LEU A 642 -11.05 22.13 -30.90
N GLU A 643 -11.71 22.01 -29.74
CA GLU A 643 -11.09 21.56 -28.49
C GLU A 643 -10.76 20.07 -28.50
N LYS A 644 -11.60 19.26 -29.17
CA LYS A 644 -11.29 17.84 -29.45
C LYS A 644 -10.08 17.70 -30.38
N LYS A 645 -9.99 18.52 -31.42
CA LYS A 645 -8.86 18.52 -32.36
C LYS A 645 -7.55 18.92 -31.68
N MET A 646 -7.57 19.95 -30.82
CA MET A 646 -6.38 20.37 -30.06
C MET A 646 -5.90 19.32 -29.04
N ARG A 647 -6.81 18.50 -28.49
CA ARG A 647 -6.45 17.37 -27.61
C ARG A 647 -5.81 16.22 -28.38
N LEU A 648 -6.29 15.93 -29.60
CA LEU A 648 -5.70 14.92 -30.50
C LEU A 648 -4.32 15.35 -31.02
N GLU A 649 -4.13 16.62 -31.36
CA GLU A 649 -2.81 17.14 -31.78
C GLU A 649 -1.79 17.12 -30.63
N ARG A 650 -2.21 17.35 -29.38
CA ARG A 650 -1.35 17.16 -28.20
C ARG A 650 -0.96 15.69 -27.99
N ARG A 651 -1.87 14.75 -28.26
CA ARG A 651 -1.56 13.30 -28.22
C ARG A 651 -0.53 12.92 -29.29
N ALA A 652 -0.63 13.42 -30.52
CA ALA A 652 0.32 13.10 -31.58
C ALA A 652 1.76 13.58 -31.30
N ARG A 653 1.92 14.70 -30.58
CA ARG A 653 3.24 15.24 -30.20
C ARG A 653 3.92 14.49 -29.06
N LEU A 654 3.18 13.76 -28.24
CA LEU A 654 3.73 12.98 -27.12
C LEU A 654 4.28 11.61 -27.56
N TRP A 655 3.97 11.17 -28.78
CA TRP A 655 4.41 9.88 -29.32
C TRP A 655 5.54 10.00 -30.36
N SER A 656 6.08 11.21 -30.56
CA SER A 656 7.13 11.49 -31.55
C SER A 656 8.40 12.11 -30.95
N SER A 657 8.64 11.97 -29.64
CA SER A 657 9.85 12.41 -28.95
C SER A 657 10.44 11.35 -28.03
#